data_AF-A0AAG5DR89-F1
#
_entry.id   AF-A0AAG5DR89-F1
#
_cell.length_a   1.000
_cell.length_b   1.000
_cell.length_c   1.000
_cell.angle_alpha   90.00
_cell.angle_beta   90.00
_cell.angle_gamma   90.00
#
_symmetry.space_group_name_H-M   'P 1'
#
loop_
_entity.id
_entity.type
_entity.pdbx_description
1 polymer ?
#
loop_
_entity_poly.entity_id
_entity_poly.type
_entity_poly.pdbx_seq_one_letter_code
_entity_poly.pdbx_strand_id
1 'polypeptide(L)'
;MSRFRRNLVTLQAVAFSVTVSTLITLVSITAADEIRDTREGETVTLKCRFSEQSAASDFSYYWARSTGNKFDNVAIKGVQLNTNYRIDFRPEQGIYDLTIMNTSYSRDNGRFECRVKASGTGADVHQEYYNLTVLTPPQPPFVEPVELRATEDEKFNLTCSSIGGSPDPIITWYRVGSDKPFKATITKGGSKDLRTSSTLTIIPRREDDGAKFRCVVWNRAMAEKDKLETTVTLSVNYYPRVKVGPENPLRVERDSTAVLECAVDSKPKVPNVRWTRNGRLISSSPSHPIQRVSLQDAGNYACSADNGLGKVGEQIITLDVLYAPIVVIESKTWEAEERSPVTIRCNVSSNPAPVSIEWFKEGSPDFRYAGDILQLRDVKAEHAGRYVCRAVNMMKPYNGKIVERVGNSTVALLVRHRPGQAYINPSKPVVHVGNGVTLTCSANPPGWPVPQFRWFKDAMGELPSPKTILAQGPQYVIPRAHLGSEGSYHCHAVNELGNGPYATINLEVHQPPQFIGKMQQHMTKRIGDTDFSATCHAKGKPRPMVRWLKDGRDITTDANMYRISTNNNDGLGGMVTVQSTLLFQGKARPQKHQLLPSDRGTYTCLFENEVSTANASMNLRIEHGPIVLHQYNKVAYEINENAAVVCRVQAYPKPEFQWQLGTNTAALSMSSDGHYEINTTTDNNDIYTSVLRINRVKHEDYGDYTCRVGNSIETIRAPIRLQPKGPPEKPTNLAVADVGSNYVSLVWDPGFDGGITNTKFFVSFRKVAIPHHDQVKEDCGIVQQVSSEWMEYDCQRDVPCSVTPLDQYQSYVFKVKALNSKGHSEPSNEVATTTKISKIPVPLHVGFDPDTKQLGLSVGATCLALIAVVETIGFHESPIATWQIVQSIPLAVSGNGPTYKEQVLENMYSARRSSGRSMANDDDFPMALEEEIPPKVRVKLCLKSSHEYCGDYMDAEIGPALIHDSAFIATPTLIAIVVSCVVFALFVGLMLMFCRCKRNQTKKSTQSKDYEMDSVRPSIVAQQSQAPPPYYPTTPGLDNKALEHSMDLALALEDQKTSVYATHNGYGYHTGTSIQVASHSLPANE
;
A
#
# COMPACT_ATOMS: atom_id res chain seq x y z
N MET A 1 5.96 46.27 9.22
CA MET A 1 7.06 46.25 10.22
C MET A 1 8.18 47.12 9.66
N SER A 2 8.79 48.12 10.29
CA SER A 2 9.24 48.28 11.69
C SER A 2 10.28 47.25 12.13
N ARG A 3 11.57 47.57 11.98
CA ARG A 3 12.58 47.60 13.08
C ARG A 3 13.99 47.88 12.53
N PHE A 4 14.71 48.79 13.22
CA PHE A 4 16.18 48.94 13.37
C PHE A 4 17.06 48.92 12.09
N ARG A 5 17.80 50.00 11.77
CA ARG A 5 19.17 50.33 12.28
C ARG A 5 20.15 49.16 12.12
N ARG A 6 21.37 49.32 11.59
CA ARG A 6 22.25 50.50 11.39
C ARG A 6 23.41 50.10 10.45
N ASN A 7 24.05 51.06 9.77
CA ASN A 7 25.44 51.12 9.25
C ASN A 7 25.50 52.03 8.00
N LEU A 8 26.57 52.74 7.65
CA LEU A 8 27.74 53.31 8.38
C LEU A 8 28.48 54.24 7.38
N VAL A 9 29.05 55.40 7.80
CA VAL A 9 30.14 56.13 7.07
C VAL A 9 29.72 56.73 5.69
N THR A 10 30.22 57.82 5.07
CA THR A 10 31.32 58.84 5.12
C THR A 10 30.75 60.12 4.42
N LEU A 11 31.38 61.32 4.27
CA LEU A 11 32.31 62.19 5.01
C LEU A 11 32.51 63.46 4.12
N GLN A 12 33.04 64.55 4.69
CA GLN A 12 33.44 65.82 4.03
C GLN A 12 32.33 66.81 3.61
N ALA A 13 32.59 68.13 3.52
CA ALA A 13 33.36 69.07 4.36
C ALA A 13 33.27 70.50 3.77
N VAL A 14 33.70 71.47 4.59
CA VAL A 14 34.26 72.81 4.30
C VAL A 14 33.42 73.98 4.84
N ALA A 15 34.15 74.93 5.44
CA ALA A 15 33.67 75.98 6.33
C ALA A 15 33.40 77.30 5.60
N PHE A 16 32.95 78.34 6.34
CA PHE A 16 33.73 79.56 6.55
C PHE A 16 33.13 80.38 7.74
N SER A 17 34.06 80.93 8.53
CA SER A 17 34.11 82.07 9.49
C SER A 17 32.96 83.12 9.55
N VAL A 18 32.86 84.07 10.49
CA VAL A 18 33.86 84.93 11.20
C VAL A 18 33.39 85.37 12.61
N THR A 19 34.34 85.62 13.52
CA THR A 19 34.21 86.28 14.85
C THR A 19 34.58 87.78 14.81
N VAL A 20 33.95 88.65 15.63
CA VAL A 20 34.39 90.02 16.05
C VAL A 20 33.20 90.68 16.80
N SER A 21 33.29 91.65 17.72
CA SER A 21 34.27 91.99 18.78
C SER A 21 33.57 92.92 19.80
N THR A 22 34.23 93.17 20.94
CA THR A 22 33.89 94.18 21.96
C THR A 22 33.54 95.58 21.42
N LEU A 23 32.62 96.28 22.10
CA LEU A 23 32.75 97.73 22.30
C LEU A 23 32.03 98.19 23.57
N ILE A 24 32.82 98.55 24.60
CA ILE A 24 32.34 99.30 25.76
C ILE A 24 32.25 100.76 25.33
N THR A 25 31.03 101.32 25.29
CA THR A 25 30.82 102.76 25.16
C THR A 25 30.36 103.33 26.50
N LEU A 26 31.20 104.16 27.11
CA LEU A 26 30.80 105.09 28.16
C LEU A 26 29.80 106.09 27.56
N VAL A 27 28.51 105.80 27.70
CA VAL A 27 27.45 106.77 27.47
C VAL A 27 27.22 107.52 28.78
N SER A 28 27.19 108.85 28.69
CA SER A 28 26.92 109.75 29.81
C SER A 28 25.70 109.31 30.60
N ILE A 29 25.77 109.34 31.93
CA ILE A 29 24.61 109.10 32.80
C ILE A 29 23.68 110.31 32.69
N THR A 30 22.83 110.31 31.66
CA THR A 30 21.53 110.98 31.74
C THR A 30 20.76 110.28 32.85
N ALA A 31 20.25 111.02 33.83
CA ALA A 31 19.35 110.46 34.84
C ALA A 31 18.20 109.73 34.13
N ALA A 32 18.13 108.41 34.31
CA ALA A 32 17.10 107.60 33.67
C ALA A 32 15.76 107.89 34.33
N ASP A 33 14.72 108.14 33.53
CA ASP A 33 13.37 108.38 34.03
C ASP A 33 12.94 107.28 35.02
N GLU A 34 12.57 107.65 36.23
CA GLU A 34 12.15 106.68 37.24
C GLU A 34 10.75 106.17 36.89
N ILE A 35 10.63 104.88 36.59
CA ILE A 35 9.35 104.27 36.24
C ILE A 35 8.57 103.99 37.53
N ARG A 36 7.34 104.50 37.61
CA ARG A 36 6.42 104.22 38.71
C ARG A 36 5.12 103.63 38.17
N ASP A 37 4.68 102.56 38.82
CA ASP A 37 3.38 101.93 38.57
C ASP A 37 2.44 102.20 39.74
N THR A 38 1.17 102.43 39.45
CA THR A 38 0.09 102.61 40.43
C THR A 38 -1.19 101.99 39.88
N ARG A 39 -2.06 101.42 40.72
CA ARG A 39 -3.40 101.00 40.27
C ARG A 39 -4.35 102.18 40.27
N GLU A 40 -5.31 102.18 39.36
CA GLU A 40 -6.36 103.21 39.30
C GLU A 40 -7.11 103.27 40.65
N GLY A 41 -7.10 104.45 41.29
CA GLY A 41 -7.65 104.72 42.62
C GLY A 41 -6.64 104.76 43.78
N GLU A 42 -5.39 104.34 43.59
CA GLU A 42 -4.36 104.37 44.64
C GLU A 42 -3.75 105.77 44.84
N THR A 43 -2.86 105.90 45.83
CA THR A 43 -2.06 107.12 46.06
C THR A 43 -0.59 106.81 45.82
N VAL A 44 0.10 107.63 45.03
CA VAL A 44 1.53 107.48 44.70
C VAL A 44 2.29 108.77 45.01
N THR A 45 3.51 108.66 45.53
CA THR A 45 4.38 109.82 45.80
C THR A 45 5.63 109.75 44.92
N LEU A 46 5.86 110.80 44.14
CA LEU A 46 7.05 111.06 43.34
C LEU A 46 7.98 111.99 44.15
N LYS A 47 9.24 111.61 44.35
CA LYS A 47 10.10 112.21 45.38
C LYS A 47 11.23 113.06 44.80
N CYS A 48 10.97 114.34 44.55
CA CYS A 48 11.99 115.24 44.02
C CYS A 48 12.90 115.77 45.13
N ARG A 49 14.20 115.48 45.02
CA ARG A 49 15.24 115.79 46.03
C ARG A 49 16.43 116.53 45.42
N PHE A 50 16.77 117.70 45.96
CA PHE A 50 17.85 118.57 45.47
C PHE A 50 18.76 119.03 46.62
N SER A 51 19.92 119.60 46.29
CA SER A 51 20.92 120.02 47.28
C SER A 51 20.53 121.30 48.03
N GLU A 52 20.92 121.35 49.30
CA GLU A 52 20.63 122.43 50.25
C GLU A 52 21.38 123.73 49.86
N GLN A 53 20.65 124.79 49.51
CA GLN A 53 21.21 126.09 49.08
C GLN A 53 20.44 127.27 49.66
N SER A 54 21.15 128.37 49.89
CA SER A 54 20.69 129.52 50.68
C SER A 54 19.49 130.26 50.08
N ALA A 55 18.51 130.57 50.93
CA ALA A 55 17.33 131.43 50.70
C ALA A 55 16.34 130.99 49.59
N ALA A 56 15.13 130.59 50.00
CA ALA A 56 14.04 130.18 49.10
C ALA A 56 13.45 131.31 48.20
N SER A 57 13.92 132.54 48.33
CA SER A 57 13.56 133.67 47.45
C SER A 57 14.15 133.55 46.04
N ASP A 58 15.30 132.88 45.92
CA ASP A 58 16.18 133.00 44.76
C ASP A 58 15.94 131.90 43.71
N PHE A 59 14.94 131.05 43.93
CA PHE A 59 14.57 129.95 43.04
C PHE A 59 13.06 129.85 42.80
N SER A 60 12.67 129.19 41.69
CA SER A 60 11.29 128.87 41.34
C SER A 60 11.14 127.40 41.01
N TYR A 61 10.14 126.78 41.62
CA TYR A 61 9.94 125.33 41.64
C TYR A 61 8.67 124.97 40.87
N TYR A 62 8.74 123.96 40.00
CA TYR A 62 7.65 123.56 39.12
C TYR A 62 7.56 122.03 39.09
N TRP A 63 6.36 121.49 39.29
CA TRP A 63 6.03 120.16 38.79
C TRP A 63 5.22 120.35 37.52
N ALA A 64 5.52 119.55 36.49
CA ALA A 64 4.74 119.45 35.27
C ALA A 64 4.41 117.98 34.97
N ARG A 65 3.40 117.77 34.13
CA ARG A 65 3.03 116.45 33.59
C ARG A 65 2.89 116.54 32.07
N SER A 66 3.35 115.50 31.39
CA SER A 66 3.14 115.25 29.98
C SER A 66 2.26 114.00 29.81
N THR A 67 0.99 114.21 29.43
CA THR A 67 0.06 113.12 29.11
C THR A 67 -0.25 113.16 27.62
N GLY A 68 0.35 112.23 26.86
CA GLY A 68 0.37 112.27 25.40
C GLY A 68 1.09 113.53 24.89
N ASN A 69 0.39 114.36 24.11
CA ASN A 69 0.92 115.63 23.60
C ASN A 69 0.56 116.86 24.48
N LYS A 70 -0.09 116.67 25.64
CA LYS A 70 -0.45 117.78 26.54
C LYS A 70 0.56 117.90 27.67
N PHE A 71 1.18 119.08 27.79
CA PHE A 71 2.12 119.43 28.85
C PHE A 71 1.48 120.47 29.78
N ASP A 72 1.12 120.06 30.99
CA ASP A 72 0.41 120.88 31.97
C ASP A 72 1.26 121.05 33.23
N ASN A 73 1.26 122.25 33.81
CA ASN A 73 1.82 122.47 35.15
C ASN A 73 0.93 121.81 36.21
N VAL A 74 1.55 121.10 37.15
CA VAL A 74 0.94 120.34 38.24
C VAL A 74 0.99 121.12 39.55
N ALA A 75 2.12 121.78 39.81
CA ALA A 75 2.31 122.67 40.96
C ALA A 75 3.40 123.71 40.68
N ILE A 76 3.29 124.87 41.33
CA ILE A 76 4.25 125.97 41.24
C ILE A 76 4.55 126.46 42.67
N LYS A 77 5.81 126.35 43.10
CA LYS A 77 6.24 126.56 44.50
C LYS A 77 5.33 125.74 45.44
N GLY A 78 4.84 126.31 46.55
CA GLY A 78 3.90 125.62 47.45
C GLY A 78 2.47 125.45 46.92
N VAL A 79 2.13 125.90 45.71
CA VAL A 79 0.75 125.92 45.20
C VAL A 79 0.49 124.76 44.26
N GLN A 80 -0.38 123.84 44.70
CA GLN A 80 -0.94 122.75 43.89
C GLN A 80 -2.03 123.27 42.93
N LEU A 81 -2.01 122.83 41.67
CA LEU A 81 -2.97 123.26 40.63
C LEU A 81 -4.15 122.29 40.45
N ASN A 82 -4.16 121.17 41.19
CA ASN A 82 -5.28 120.23 41.28
C ASN A 82 -5.48 119.80 42.74
N THR A 83 -6.72 119.50 43.15
CA THR A 83 -7.03 119.03 44.51
C THR A 83 -6.54 117.60 44.79
N ASN A 84 -6.35 116.79 43.74
CA ASN A 84 -5.85 115.42 43.85
C ASN A 84 -4.31 115.35 43.99
N TYR A 85 -3.62 116.47 43.80
CA TYR A 85 -2.18 116.58 44.02
C TYR A 85 -1.93 117.23 45.37
N ARG A 86 -0.99 116.70 46.16
CA ARG A 86 -0.44 117.32 47.37
C ARG A 86 1.05 117.50 47.20
N ILE A 87 1.55 118.65 47.62
CA ILE A 87 2.96 119.03 47.50
C ILE A 87 3.57 119.12 48.90
N ASP A 88 4.72 118.48 49.09
CA ASP A 88 5.57 118.68 50.26
C ASP A 88 6.71 119.64 49.88
N PHE A 89 6.46 120.94 50.07
CA PHE A 89 7.40 122.01 49.69
C PHE A 89 8.22 122.47 50.90
N ARG A 90 9.40 121.87 51.08
CA ARG A 90 10.38 122.25 52.10
C ARG A 90 11.74 122.50 51.44
N PRO A 91 11.92 123.64 50.75
CA PRO A 91 13.12 123.91 49.95
C PRO A 91 14.40 123.99 50.79
N GLU A 92 14.32 124.47 52.03
CA GLU A 92 15.45 124.48 52.97
C GLU A 92 15.93 123.07 53.38
N GLN A 93 15.14 122.02 53.10
CA GLN A 93 15.53 120.62 53.33
C GLN A 93 15.77 119.86 52.01
N GLY A 94 15.79 120.57 50.87
CA GLY A 94 15.94 119.96 49.54
C GLY A 94 14.73 119.15 49.07
N ILE A 95 13.52 119.43 49.58
CA ILE A 95 12.31 118.60 49.39
C ILE A 95 11.27 119.31 48.52
N TYR A 96 10.82 118.62 47.46
CA TYR A 96 9.66 119.04 46.66
C TYR A 96 8.86 117.83 46.15
N ASP A 97 8.44 116.94 47.05
CA ASP A 97 7.71 115.72 46.69
C ASP A 97 6.29 116.03 46.19
N LEU A 98 5.84 115.30 45.17
CA LEU A 98 4.48 115.32 44.63
C LEU A 98 3.76 114.02 45.00
N THR A 99 2.73 114.12 45.84
CA THR A 99 1.81 113.02 46.14
C THR A 99 0.53 113.16 45.30
N ILE A 100 0.27 112.16 44.47
CA ILE A 100 -0.94 112.05 43.64
C ILE A 100 -1.90 111.10 44.35
N MET A 101 -3.04 111.63 44.80
CA MET A 101 -4.11 110.88 45.47
C MET A 101 -5.17 110.45 44.45
N ASN A 102 -5.75 109.25 44.63
CA ASN A 102 -6.82 108.72 43.77
C ASN A 102 -6.44 108.78 42.27
N THR A 103 -5.35 108.08 41.92
CA THR A 103 -4.74 108.08 40.58
C THR A 103 -5.73 107.63 39.51
N SER A 104 -5.78 108.33 38.37
CA SER A 104 -6.71 108.02 37.27
C SER A 104 -5.97 107.91 35.95
N TYR A 105 -6.32 106.92 35.11
CA TYR A 105 -5.63 106.66 33.85
C TYR A 105 -5.65 107.88 32.91
N SER A 106 -6.80 108.56 32.76
CA SER A 106 -6.91 109.72 31.86
C SER A 106 -6.19 110.99 32.35
N ARG A 107 -5.81 111.03 33.65
CA ARG A 107 -5.22 112.22 34.30
C ARG A 107 -3.74 112.04 34.63
N ASP A 108 -3.35 110.87 35.11
CA ASP A 108 -2.03 110.65 35.72
C ASP A 108 -1.19 109.59 34.99
N ASN A 109 -1.68 109.00 33.89
CA ASN A 109 -0.87 108.09 33.08
C ASN A 109 0.01 108.89 32.08
N GLY A 110 1.26 109.16 32.45
CA GLY A 110 2.19 109.95 31.64
C GLY A 110 3.51 110.26 32.35
N ARG A 111 4.30 111.15 31.75
CA ARG A 111 5.61 111.56 32.27
C ARG A 111 5.46 112.80 33.15
N PHE A 112 5.68 112.65 34.45
CA PHE A 112 5.81 113.75 35.39
C PHE A 112 7.25 114.24 35.43
N GLU A 113 7.42 115.52 35.74
CA GLU A 113 8.72 116.18 35.70
C GLU A 113 8.82 117.24 36.80
N CYS A 114 9.83 117.10 37.65
CA CYS A 114 10.22 118.11 38.63
C CYS A 114 11.26 119.04 38.01
N ARG A 115 11.11 120.36 38.16
CA ARG A 115 12.10 121.36 37.77
C ARG A 115 12.31 122.41 38.86
N VAL A 116 13.56 122.75 39.12
CA VAL A 116 13.98 123.86 39.96
C VAL A 116 14.80 124.82 39.11
N LYS A 117 14.39 126.09 39.02
CA LYS A 117 15.02 127.13 38.20
C LYS A 117 15.52 128.30 39.03
N ALA A 118 16.67 128.86 38.66
CA ALA A 118 17.21 130.07 39.29
C ALA A 118 16.38 131.32 38.91
N SER A 119 16.06 132.15 39.91
CA SER A 119 15.36 133.43 39.70
C SER A 119 16.26 134.41 38.95
N GLY A 120 15.69 135.11 37.96
CA GLY A 120 16.40 136.07 37.10
C GLY A 120 17.04 135.48 35.84
N THR A 121 17.69 134.31 35.92
CA THR A 121 18.32 133.67 34.74
C THR A 121 17.47 132.56 34.10
N GLY A 122 16.57 131.93 34.84
CA GLY A 122 15.68 130.87 34.33
C GLY A 122 16.36 129.52 34.03
N ALA A 123 17.66 129.39 34.32
CA ALA A 123 18.43 128.16 34.13
C ALA A 123 17.90 127.04 35.05
N ASP A 124 17.81 125.82 34.50
CA ASP A 124 17.43 124.61 35.25
C ASP A 124 18.60 124.16 36.14
N VAL A 125 18.37 124.16 37.45
CA VAL A 125 19.34 123.83 38.51
C VAL A 125 19.19 122.37 38.96
N HIS A 126 17.95 121.86 38.92
CA HIS A 126 17.63 120.46 39.18
C HIS A 126 16.43 120.04 38.33
N GLN A 127 16.49 118.83 37.79
CA GLN A 127 15.48 118.28 36.89
C GLN A 127 15.41 116.75 37.06
N GLU A 128 14.21 116.22 37.33
CA GLU A 128 13.97 114.79 37.54
C GLU A 128 12.68 114.36 36.86
N TYR A 129 12.67 113.15 36.28
CA TYR A 129 11.57 112.63 35.46
C TYR A 129 11.01 111.33 36.03
N TYR A 130 9.68 111.22 36.03
CA TYR A 130 8.94 110.05 36.49
C TYR A 130 7.97 109.59 35.41
N ASN A 131 8.09 108.35 34.92
CA ASN A 131 7.11 107.77 34.02
C ASN A 131 6.05 106.99 34.81
N LEU A 132 4.91 107.63 35.08
CA LEU A 132 3.81 107.05 35.84
C LEU A 132 2.86 106.27 34.92
N THR A 133 2.79 104.95 35.09
CA THR A 133 1.81 104.11 34.39
C THR A 133 0.69 103.71 35.35
N VAL A 134 -0.55 104.04 34.99
CA VAL A 134 -1.74 103.62 35.72
C VAL A 134 -2.16 102.25 35.21
N LEU A 135 -2.07 101.23 36.07
CA LEU A 135 -2.30 99.83 35.74
C LEU A 135 -3.79 99.51 35.66
N THR A 136 -4.22 98.91 34.53
CA THR A 136 -5.59 98.42 34.35
C THR A 136 -5.58 97.04 33.66
N PRO A 137 -6.47 96.10 34.03
CA PRO A 137 -6.50 94.76 33.46
C PRO A 137 -7.22 94.71 32.09
N PRO A 138 -6.85 93.75 31.21
CA PRO A 138 -7.53 93.47 29.95
C PRO A 138 -8.85 92.70 30.13
N GLN A 139 -9.70 92.71 29.10
CA GLN A 139 -10.90 91.86 29.00
C GLN A 139 -10.56 90.44 28.49
N PRO A 140 -11.46 89.45 28.64
CA PRO A 140 -11.24 88.11 28.13
C PRO A 140 -10.99 88.06 26.61
N PRO A 141 -10.06 87.21 26.13
CA PRO A 141 -9.79 87.08 24.70
C PRO A 141 -10.95 86.46 23.92
N PHE A 142 -11.14 86.95 22.69
CA PHE A 142 -11.95 86.30 21.66
C PHE A 142 -11.08 85.98 20.43
N VAL A 143 -11.48 84.95 19.68
CA VAL A 143 -10.77 84.49 18.47
C VAL A 143 -11.66 84.66 17.25
N GLU A 144 -11.07 85.20 16.19
CA GLU A 144 -11.67 85.37 14.86
C GLU A 144 -10.89 84.54 13.84
N PRO A 145 -11.56 83.87 12.87
CA PRO A 145 -13.02 83.77 12.71
C PRO A 145 -13.66 82.80 13.74
N VAL A 146 -14.98 82.90 13.92
CA VAL A 146 -15.73 82.04 14.87
C VAL A 146 -15.81 80.58 14.39
N GLU A 147 -15.98 80.38 13.07
CA GLU A 147 -15.92 79.05 12.45
C GLU A 147 -14.53 78.76 11.89
N LEU A 148 -13.78 77.88 12.56
CA LEU A 148 -12.42 77.50 12.16
C LEU A 148 -12.40 76.34 11.16
N ARG A 149 -12.93 76.61 9.96
CA ARG A 149 -12.84 75.69 8.81
C ARG A 149 -11.63 76.08 7.96
N ALA A 150 -10.68 75.16 7.80
CA ALA A 150 -9.48 75.37 7.00
C ALA A 150 -9.25 74.21 6.01
N THR A 151 -8.53 74.46 4.93
CA THR A 151 -8.17 73.43 3.93
C THR A 151 -6.73 72.95 4.15
N GLU A 152 -6.47 71.68 3.90
CA GLU A 152 -5.12 71.10 3.88
C GLU A 152 -4.20 71.87 2.89
N ASP A 153 -2.98 72.18 3.33
CA ASP A 153 -1.95 72.99 2.64
C ASP A 153 -2.25 74.50 2.47
N GLU A 154 -3.47 74.99 2.75
CA GLU A 154 -3.79 76.41 2.61
C GLU A 154 -3.43 77.22 3.86
N LYS A 155 -2.87 78.43 3.70
CA LYS A 155 -2.51 79.28 4.85
C LYS A 155 -3.77 79.74 5.58
N PHE A 156 -3.86 79.42 6.86
CA PHE A 156 -4.99 79.78 7.71
C PHE A 156 -4.55 80.70 8.85
N ASN A 157 -5.26 81.81 9.03
CA ASN A 157 -4.94 82.85 10.02
C ASN A 157 -5.92 82.78 11.19
N LEU A 158 -5.38 82.63 12.40
CA LEU A 158 -6.10 82.67 13.67
C LEU A 158 -5.77 84.00 14.36
N THR A 159 -6.74 84.90 14.52
CA THR A 159 -6.53 86.18 15.19
C THR A 159 -7.17 86.15 16.57
N CYS A 160 -6.37 86.30 17.62
CA CYS A 160 -6.85 86.46 18.98
C CYS A 160 -6.77 87.93 19.39
N SER A 161 -7.87 88.49 19.87
CA SER A 161 -7.99 89.90 20.24
C SER A 161 -8.43 90.06 21.70
N SER A 162 -7.91 91.09 22.36
CA SER A 162 -8.32 91.53 23.69
C SER A 162 -8.46 93.05 23.70
N ILE A 163 -9.49 93.56 24.40
CA ILE A 163 -9.77 94.98 24.57
C ILE A 163 -9.41 95.37 26.00
N GLY A 164 -8.83 96.56 26.20
CA GLY A 164 -8.37 96.99 27.52
C GLY A 164 -6.98 96.46 27.89
N GLY A 165 -6.43 97.05 28.94
CA GLY A 165 -5.10 96.76 29.46
C GLY A 165 -4.18 97.98 29.40
N SER A 166 -3.65 98.40 30.54
CA SER A 166 -2.55 99.36 30.63
C SER A 166 -1.42 98.77 31.49
N PRO A 167 -0.20 98.59 30.96
CA PRO A 167 0.17 98.66 29.53
C PRO A 167 -0.54 97.58 28.69
N ASP A 168 -0.41 97.67 27.35
CA ASP A 168 -0.96 96.70 26.39
C ASP A 168 -0.67 95.25 26.79
N PRO A 169 -1.66 94.34 26.70
CA PRO A 169 -1.47 92.94 27.08
C PRO A 169 -0.58 92.17 26.10
N ILE A 170 0.16 91.20 26.64
CA ILE A 170 0.88 90.19 25.88
C ILE A 170 -0.10 89.07 25.52
N ILE A 171 -0.20 88.75 24.22
CA ILE A 171 -1.12 87.74 23.69
C ILE A 171 -0.31 86.62 23.03
N THR A 172 -0.36 85.43 23.62
CA THR A 172 0.48 84.28 23.26
C THR A 172 -0.37 83.07 22.88
N TRP A 173 0.01 82.41 21.79
CA TRP A 173 -0.68 81.24 21.25
C TRP A 173 0.02 79.93 21.64
N TYR A 174 -0.77 78.89 21.96
CA TYR A 174 -0.31 77.54 22.29
C TYR A 174 -1.16 76.48 21.56
N ARG A 175 -0.58 75.30 21.29
CA ARG A 175 -1.35 74.08 20.97
C ARG A 175 -1.72 73.41 22.28
N VAL A 176 -2.97 73.00 22.48
CA VAL A 176 -3.38 72.29 23.70
C VAL A 176 -2.57 70.99 23.80
N GLY A 177 -1.90 70.78 24.94
CA GLY A 177 -0.92 69.69 25.13
C GLY A 177 0.53 70.06 24.83
N SER A 178 0.84 71.33 24.51
CA SER A 178 2.22 71.82 24.39
C SER A 178 2.42 73.17 25.07
N ASP A 179 3.43 73.27 25.94
CA ASP A 179 3.81 74.52 26.63
C ASP A 179 4.71 75.42 25.78
N LYS A 180 5.02 75.04 24.54
CA LYS A 180 5.80 75.86 23.61
C LYS A 180 4.89 76.91 22.95
N PRO A 181 5.16 78.21 23.10
CA PRO A 181 4.39 79.25 22.43
C PRO A 181 4.68 79.27 20.93
N PHE A 182 3.66 79.55 20.12
CA PHE A 182 3.84 79.86 18.71
C PHE A 182 4.34 81.29 18.50
N LYS A 183 5.15 81.48 17.46
CA LYS A 183 5.50 82.81 16.96
C LYS A 183 4.32 83.39 16.18
N ALA A 184 3.72 84.45 16.71
CA ALA A 184 2.59 85.15 16.12
C ALA A 184 2.91 86.66 15.97
N THR A 185 2.22 87.34 15.06
CA THR A 185 2.39 88.78 14.84
C THR A 185 1.45 89.55 15.76
N ILE A 186 2.01 90.36 16.66
CA ILE A 186 1.25 91.14 17.65
C ILE A 186 1.11 92.60 17.18
N THR A 187 -0.12 93.10 17.17
CA THR A 187 -0.46 94.51 16.93
C THR A 187 -1.01 95.09 18.24
N LYS A 188 -0.26 96.01 18.85
CA LYS A 188 -0.63 96.69 20.10
C LYS A 188 -1.65 97.80 19.87
N GLY A 189 -2.55 98.01 20.84
CA GLY A 189 -3.53 99.08 20.80
C GLY A 189 -2.93 100.45 21.16
N GLY A 190 -1.99 100.50 22.10
CA GLY A 190 -1.34 101.73 22.57
C GLY A 190 -2.18 102.60 23.52
N SER A 191 -3.43 102.22 23.78
CA SER A 191 -4.36 102.88 24.70
C SER A 191 -5.34 101.87 25.29
N LYS A 192 -5.86 102.14 26.50
CA LYS A 192 -6.89 101.35 27.21
C LYS A 192 -8.14 101.09 26.36
N ASP A 193 -8.47 101.96 25.41
CA ASP A 193 -9.68 101.86 24.58
C ASP A 193 -9.46 101.11 23.24
N LEU A 194 -8.22 100.76 22.90
CA LEU A 194 -7.86 100.12 21.64
C LEU A 194 -7.55 98.63 21.84
N ARG A 195 -7.94 97.80 20.86
CA ARG A 195 -7.69 96.34 20.93
C ARG A 195 -6.23 96.03 20.66
N THR A 196 -5.65 95.15 21.46
CA THR A 196 -4.41 94.44 21.11
C THR A 196 -4.78 93.09 20.49
N SER A 197 -4.11 92.72 19.40
CA SER A 197 -4.39 91.48 18.67
C SER A 197 -3.12 90.71 18.33
N SER A 198 -3.23 89.39 18.22
CA SER A 198 -2.13 88.47 17.89
C SER A 198 -2.59 87.47 16.83
N THR A 199 -2.03 87.59 15.64
CA THR A 199 -2.37 86.75 14.48
C THR A 199 -1.36 85.63 14.30
N LEU A 200 -1.83 84.39 14.41
CA LEU A 200 -1.08 83.16 14.17
C LEU A 200 -1.43 82.62 12.78
N THR A 201 -0.44 82.53 11.89
CA THR A 201 -0.58 81.85 10.60
C THR A 201 -0.13 80.39 10.74
N ILE A 202 -0.99 79.44 10.39
CA ILE A 202 -0.69 78.00 10.30
C ILE A 202 -0.86 77.50 8.86
N ILE A 203 -0.26 76.35 8.55
CA ILE A 203 -0.54 75.55 7.36
C ILE A 203 -1.16 74.25 7.86
N PRO A 204 -2.49 74.08 7.83
CA PRO A 204 -3.18 72.92 8.34
C PRO A 204 -2.86 71.67 7.54
N ARG A 205 -2.87 70.53 8.23
CA ARG A 205 -2.70 69.20 7.63
C ARG A 205 -3.81 68.25 8.09
N ARG A 206 -3.95 67.10 7.43
CA ARG A 206 -4.85 66.02 7.88
C ARG A 206 -4.66 65.64 9.36
N GLU A 207 -3.41 65.62 9.86
CA GLU A 207 -3.11 65.35 11.27
C GLU A 207 -3.50 66.47 12.26
N ASP A 208 -3.91 67.64 11.78
CA ASP A 208 -4.39 68.76 12.60
C ASP A 208 -5.92 68.88 12.65
N ASP A 209 -6.66 67.97 12.01
CA ASP A 209 -8.12 67.92 12.15
C ASP A 209 -8.54 67.59 13.59
N GLY A 210 -9.34 68.46 14.20
CA GLY A 210 -9.69 68.37 15.62
C GLY A 210 -8.61 68.90 16.58
N ALA A 211 -7.50 69.47 16.09
CA ALA A 211 -6.49 70.09 16.94
C ALA A 211 -7.04 71.32 17.66
N LYS A 212 -6.70 71.47 18.94
CA LYS A 212 -7.13 72.61 19.76
C LYS A 212 -6.01 73.63 19.94
N PHE A 213 -6.34 74.90 19.74
CA PHE A 213 -5.45 76.04 19.96
C PHE A 213 -5.96 76.87 21.13
N ARG A 214 -5.02 77.35 21.95
CA ARG A 214 -5.26 78.14 23.17
C ARG A 214 -4.60 79.49 23.01
N CYS A 215 -5.37 80.56 23.12
CA CYS A 215 -4.86 81.91 23.23
C CYS A 215 -4.83 82.34 24.70
N VAL A 216 -3.71 82.88 25.17
CA VAL A 216 -3.50 83.34 26.55
C VAL A 216 -3.13 84.82 26.52
N VAL A 217 -3.80 85.61 27.34
CA VAL A 217 -3.67 87.07 27.47
C VAL A 217 -3.27 87.42 28.91
N TRP A 218 -2.25 88.26 29.04
CA TRP A 218 -1.77 88.75 30.34
C TRP A 218 -1.14 90.14 30.25
N ASN A 219 -1.32 90.98 31.26
CA ASN A 219 -0.54 92.20 31.45
C ASN A 219 -0.15 92.39 32.92
N ARG A 220 0.78 93.31 33.19
CA ARG A 220 1.33 93.53 34.55
C ARG A 220 0.35 94.14 35.57
N ALA A 221 -0.89 94.46 35.19
CA ALA A 221 -1.94 94.85 36.14
C ALA A 221 -2.52 93.63 36.87
N MET A 222 -2.38 92.43 36.29
CA MET A 222 -2.81 91.13 36.83
C MET A 222 -1.62 90.42 37.50
N ALA A 223 -1.87 89.57 38.50
CA ALA A 223 -0.81 88.70 38.99
C ALA A 223 -0.41 87.68 37.91
N GLU A 224 0.81 87.14 37.98
CA GLU A 224 1.32 86.22 36.94
C GLU A 224 0.51 84.90 36.85
N LYS A 225 -0.25 84.55 37.89
CA LYS A 225 -1.15 83.39 37.90
C LYS A 225 -2.51 83.66 37.24
N ASP A 226 -2.93 84.92 37.19
CA ASP A 226 -4.26 85.33 36.74
C ASP A 226 -4.20 85.66 35.23
N LYS A 227 -4.09 84.62 34.40
CA LYS A 227 -4.07 84.77 32.93
C LYS A 227 -5.46 84.51 32.36
N LEU A 228 -5.91 85.34 31.43
CA LEU A 228 -7.15 85.14 30.72
C LEU A 228 -6.87 84.27 29.49
N GLU A 229 -7.67 83.23 29.25
CA GLU A 229 -7.48 82.37 28.09
C GLU A 229 -8.78 81.94 27.43
N THR A 230 -8.67 81.57 26.15
CA THR A 230 -9.76 80.98 25.37
C THR A 230 -9.22 79.86 24.49
N THR A 231 -10.06 78.86 24.19
CA THR A 231 -9.67 77.69 23.39
C THR A 231 -10.62 77.46 22.23
N VAL A 232 -10.06 77.05 21.10
CA VAL A 232 -10.77 76.85 19.84
C VAL A 232 -10.32 75.56 19.17
N THR A 233 -11.21 74.91 18.43
CA THR A 233 -10.92 73.63 17.75
C THR A 233 -10.89 73.85 16.24
N LEU A 234 -9.80 73.45 15.58
CA LEU A 234 -9.63 73.53 14.13
C LEU A 234 -10.33 72.34 13.45
N SER A 235 -11.11 72.60 12.41
CA SER A 235 -11.64 71.58 11.51
C SER A 235 -10.94 71.70 10.15
N VAL A 236 -10.17 70.69 9.77
CA VAL A 236 -9.41 70.66 8.52
C VAL A 236 -10.13 69.80 7.49
N ASN A 237 -10.50 70.40 6.37
CA ASN A 237 -10.91 69.69 5.17
C ASN A 237 -9.63 69.22 4.43
N TYR A 238 -9.54 67.93 4.12
CA TYR A 238 -8.34 67.30 3.56
C TYR A 238 -8.66 66.48 2.30
N TYR A 239 -7.67 66.37 1.41
CA TYR A 239 -7.86 65.80 0.07
C TYR A 239 -8.04 64.26 0.12
N PRO A 240 -8.68 63.65 -0.89
CA PRO A 240 -8.93 62.21 -0.89
C PRO A 240 -7.65 61.38 -1.00
N ARG A 241 -7.49 60.40 -0.12
CA ARG A 241 -6.38 59.44 -0.12
C ARG A 241 -6.93 58.05 -0.45
N VAL A 242 -6.61 57.57 -1.64
CA VAL A 242 -7.12 56.30 -2.19
C VAL A 242 -6.20 55.13 -1.83
N LYS A 243 -6.81 54.00 -1.44
CA LYS A 243 -6.17 52.68 -1.33
C LYS A 243 -6.98 51.68 -2.15
N VAL A 244 -6.30 50.82 -2.90
CA VAL A 244 -6.95 49.85 -3.80
C VAL A 244 -6.54 48.42 -3.45
N GLY A 245 -7.54 47.54 -3.44
CA GLY A 245 -7.42 46.12 -3.19
C GLY A 245 -6.93 45.75 -1.78
N PRO A 246 -7.04 44.45 -1.44
CA PRO A 246 -6.31 43.87 -0.32
C PRO A 246 -4.83 43.61 -0.64
N GLU A 247 -4.52 43.31 -1.90
CA GLU A 247 -3.18 43.16 -2.47
C GLU A 247 -3.13 43.82 -3.86
N ASN A 248 -1.93 44.24 -4.28
CA ASN A 248 -1.66 44.80 -5.60
C ASN A 248 -0.29 44.29 -6.09
N PRO A 249 -0.21 43.45 -7.15
CA PRO A 249 -1.31 43.01 -8.02
C PRO A 249 -2.31 42.08 -7.32
N LEU A 250 -3.58 42.16 -7.73
CA LEU A 250 -4.64 41.25 -7.32
C LEU A 250 -4.59 39.99 -8.18
N ARG A 251 -4.25 38.85 -7.57
CA ARG A 251 -4.06 37.56 -8.26
C ARG A 251 -5.30 36.69 -8.22
N VAL A 252 -5.85 36.35 -9.38
CA VAL A 252 -7.15 35.67 -9.50
C VAL A 252 -7.07 34.56 -10.55
N GLU A 253 -7.57 33.37 -10.25
CA GLU A 253 -7.64 32.25 -11.22
C GLU A 253 -8.69 32.54 -12.30
N ARG A 254 -8.42 32.14 -13.55
CA ARG A 254 -9.39 32.23 -14.66
C ARG A 254 -10.76 31.64 -14.26
N ASP A 255 -11.83 32.18 -14.81
CA ASP A 255 -13.23 31.78 -14.61
C ASP A 255 -13.78 31.99 -13.18
N SER A 256 -12.93 32.38 -12.22
CA SER A 256 -13.36 32.83 -10.89
C SER A 256 -13.83 34.31 -10.91
N THR A 257 -14.08 34.90 -9.73
CA THR A 257 -14.55 36.29 -9.60
C THR A 257 -13.49 37.17 -8.97
N ALA A 258 -13.07 38.22 -9.67
CA ALA A 258 -12.22 39.27 -9.11
C ALA A 258 -13.09 40.36 -8.48
N VAL A 259 -12.68 40.91 -7.34
CA VAL A 259 -13.36 42.05 -6.71
C VAL A 259 -12.35 43.20 -6.60
N LEU A 260 -12.61 44.28 -7.34
CA LEU A 260 -11.81 45.50 -7.25
C LEU A 260 -12.37 46.37 -6.11
N GLU A 261 -11.57 46.55 -5.06
CA GLU A 261 -11.94 47.32 -3.87
C GLU A 261 -11.20 48.66 -3.84
N CYS A 262 -11.88 49.74 -3.46
CA CYS A 262 -11.33 51.08 -3.36
C CYS A 262 -11.80 51.75 -2.07
N ALA A 263 -10.88 51.95 -1.13
CA ALA A 263 -11.11 52.64 0.12
C ALA A 263 -10.57 54.07 0.05
N VAL A 264 -11.39 55.06 0.41
CA VAL A 264 -11.05 56.48 0.31
C VAL A 264 -11.16 57.15 1.66
N ASP A 265 -10.07 57.77 2.11
CA ASP A 265 -10.03 58.63 3.29
C ASP A 265 -10.09 60.09 2.86
N SER A 266 -11.13 60.83 3.28
CA SER A 266 -11.45 62.17 2.78
C SER A 266 -12.35 62.95 3.74
N LYS A 267 -12.17 64.28 3.82
CA LYS A 267 -13.08 65.20 4.53
C LYS A 267 -13.23 66.50 3.73
N PRO A 268 -14.41 66.82 3.16
CA PRO A 268 -15.67 66.05 3.18
C PRO A 268 -15.53 64.64 2.62
N LYS A 269 -16.42 63.73 3.03
CA LYS A 269 -16.42 62.32 2.59
C LYS A 269 -16.88 62.21 1.14
N VAL A 270 -16.14 61.46 0.34
CA VAL A 270 -16.55 61.10 -1.04
C VAL A 270 -17.65 60.02 -1.01
N PRO A 271 -18.82 60.23 -1.64
CA PRO A 271 -19.90 59.24 -1.66
C PRO A 271 -19.74 58.16 -2.74
N ASN A 272 -19.13 58.49 -3.88
CA ASN A 272 -18.92 57.60 -5.02
C ASN A 272 -17.48 57.73 -5.52
N VAL A 273 -16.83 56.62 -5.83
CA VAL A 273 -15.51 56.61 -6.48
C VAL A 273 -15.68 56.56 -7.99
N ARG A 274 -14.58 56.60 -8.74
CA ARG A 274 -14.57 56.48 -10.21
C ARG A 274 -13.55 55.45 -10.65
N TRP A 275 -14.02 54.24 -10.93
CA TRP A 275 -13.20 53.18 -11.53
C TRP A 275 -13.08 53.37 -13.04
N THR A 276 -11.85 53.39 -13.55
CA THR A 276 -11.57 53.46 -14.98
C THR A 276 -10.60 52.38 -15.44
N ARG A 277 -10.75 51.95 -16.69
CA ARG A 277 -9.86 51.03 -17.39
C ARG A 277 -9.62 51.58 -18.80
N ASN A 278 -8.36 51.78 -19.19
CA ASN A 278 -7.98 52.39 -20.47
C ASN A 278 -8.72 53.71 -20.75
N GLY A 279 -8.89 54.57 -19.73
CA GLY A 279 -9.62 55.84 -19.81
C GLY A 279 -11.16 55.73 -19.80
N ARG A 280 -11.74 54.54 -19.97
CA ARG A 280 -13.21 54.32 -19.92
C ARG A 280 -13.67 54.09 -18.48
N LEU A 281 -14.78 54.73 -18.10
CA LEU A 281 -15.49 54.46 -16.84
C LEU A 281 -16.09 53.04 -16.83
N ILE A 282 -15.86 52.28 -15.76
CA ILE A 282 -16.43 50.92 -15.58
C ILE A 282 -17.38 50.81 -14.37
N SER A 283 -17.17 51.61 -13.32
CA SER A 283 -18.00 51.59 -12.10
C SER A 283 -17.84 52.88 -11.31
N SER A 284 -18.88 53.26 -10.56
CA SER A 284 -18.83 54.34 -9.56
C SER A 284 -18.89 53.85 -8.10
N SER A 285 -18.94 52.52 -7.90
CA SER A 285 -19.03 51.88 -6.58
C SER A 285 -17.64 51.65 -5.97
N PRO A 286 -17.48 51.82 -4.63
CA PRO A 286 -16.24 51.43 -3.91
C PRO A 286 -15.81 49.98 -4.12
N SER A 287 -16.75 49.08 -4.46
CA SER A 287 -16.47 47.69 -4.85
C SER A 287 -17.04 47.38 -6.24
N HIS A 288 -16.23 46.78 -7.11
CA HIS A 288 -16.63 46.36 -8.45
C HIS A 288 -16.23 44.89 -8.71
N PRO A 289 -17.20 43.96 -8.75
CA PRO A 289 -16.95 42.56 -9.07
C PRO A 289 -16.91 42.32 -10.59
N ILE A 290 -15.90 41.57 -11.03
CA ILE A 290 -15.74 41.04 -12.39
C ILE A 290 -15.96 39.52 -12.29
N GLN A 291 -17.08 39.02 -12.82
CA GLN A 291 -17.42 37.60 -12.82
C GLN A 291 -16.80 36.89 -14.02
N ARG A 292 -16.40 35.62 -13.85
CA ARG A 292 -15.85 34.75 -14.91
C ARG A 292 -14.64 35.37 -15.60
N VAL A 293 -13.65 35.74 -14.79
CA VAL A 293 -12.45 36.48 -15.20
C VAL A 293 -11.72 35.78 -16.35
N SER A 294 -11.56 36.48 -17.47
CA SER A 294 -10.89 36.02 -18.67
C SER A 294 -9.46 36.58 -18.78
N LEU A 295 -8.66 36.07 -19.73
CA LEU A 295 -7.36 36.67 -20.07
C LEU A 295 -7.49 38.13 -20.54
N GLN A 296 -8.64 38.50 -21.12
CA GLN A 296 -8.89 39.86 -21.60
C GLN A 296 -9.20 40.84 -20.46
N ASP A 297 -9.40 40.36 -19.24
CA ASP A 297 -9.68 41.20 -18.06
C ASP A 297 -8.41 41.62 -17.31
N ALA A 298 -7.26 41.00 -17.61
CA ALA A 298 -5.98 41.34 -17.04
C ALA A 298 -5.57 42.80 -17.33
N GLY A 299 -4.70 43.35 -16.46
CA GLY A 299 -4.12 44.68 -16.62
C GLY A 299 -4.56 45.70 -15.57
N ASN A 300 -4.41 46.99 -15.89
CA ASN A 300 -4.47 48.07 -14.91
C ASN A 300 -5.85 48.73 -14.83
N TYR A 301 -6.31 48.95 -13.60
CA TYR A 301 -7.56 49.61 -13.25
C TYR A 301 -7.27 50.76 -12.29
N ALA A 302 -7.70 51.98 -12.63
CA ALA A 302 -7.50 53.15 -11.78
C ALA A 302 -8.78 53.46 -10.99
N CYS A 303 -8.68 53.56 -9.66
CA CYS A 303 -9.72 54.17 -8.84
C CYS A 303 -9.35 55.62 -8.56
N SER A 304 -10.19 56.57 -8.96
CA SER A 304 -10.07 57.99 -8.60
C SER A 304 -11.23 58.45 -7.71
N ALA A 305 -10.97 59.45 -6.87
CA ALA A 305 -11.93 60.01 -5.92
C ALA A 305 -11.69 61.51 -5.72
N ASP A 306 -12.76 62.29 -5.75
CA ASP A 306 -12.74 63.75 -5.60
C ASP A 306 -13.79 64.17 -4.55
N ASN A 307 -13.39 65.04 -3.62
CA ASN A 307 -14.27 65.60 -2.59
C ASN A 307 -14.60 67.09 -2.79
N GLY A 308 -14.28 67.65 -3.96
CA GLY A 308 -14.58 69.04 -4.31
C GLY A 308 -13.56 70.06 -3.81
N LEU A 309 -12.46 69.61 -3.20
CA LEU A 309 -11.35 70.49 -2.77
C LEU A 309 -10.32 70.75 -3.89
N GLY A 310 -10.53 70.24 -5.11
CA GLY A 310 -9.70 70.55 -6.28
C GLY A 310 -8.44 69.69 -6.47
N LYS A 311 -8.10 68.79 -5.53
CA LYS A 311 -7.12 67.70 -5.76
C LYS A 311 -7.82 66.35 -5.73
N VAL A 312 -7.70 65.61 -6.82
CA VAL A 312 -8.23 64.24 -6.96
C VAL A 312 -7.22 63.24 -6.40
N GLY A 313 -7.67 62.31 -5.58
CA GLY A 313 -6.87 61.14 -5.21
C GLY A 313 -7.06 60.04 -6.25
N GLU A 314 -5.99 59.44 -6.75
CA GLU A 314 -6.03 58.31 -7.70
C GLU A 314 -5.02 57.24 -7.31
N GLN A 315 -5.37 55.97 -7.51
CA GLN A 315 -4.44 54.84 -7.37
C GLN A 315 -4.82 53.69 -8.32
N ILE A 316 -3.78 53.00 -8.84
CA ILE A 316 -3.92 51.91 -9.80
C ILE A 316 -3.79 50.55 -9.12
N ILE A 317 -4.69 49.61 -9.44
CA ILE A 317 -4.59 48.17 -9.13
C ILE A 317 -4.37 47.38 -10.42
N THR A 318 -3.45 46.41 -10.38
CA THR A 318 -3.20 45.48 -11.50
C THR A 318 -3.92 44.16 -11.23
N LEU A 319 -4.79 43.72 -12.14
CA LEU A 319 -5.41 42.39 -12.13
C LEU A 319 -4.50 41.40 -12.87
N ASP A 320 -3.97 40.43 -12.13
CA ASP A 320 -3.07 39.36 -12.59
C ASP A 320 -3.87 38.04 -12.70
N VAL A 321 -4.18 37.62 -13.92
CA VAL A 321 -5.05 36.46 -14.19
C VAL A 321 -4.21 35.20 -14.33
N LEU A 322 -4.30 34.33 -13.32
CA LEU A 322 -3.60 33.06 -13.26
C LEU A 322 -4.37 31.99 -14.06
N TYR A 323 -3.64 31.13 -14.78
CA TYR A 323 -4.23 30.02 -15.53
C TYR A 323 -3.29 28.83 -15.66
N ALA A 324 -3.91 27.64 -15.69
CA ALA A 324 -3.25 26.35 -15.87
C ALA A 324 -2.51 26.25 -17.23
N PRO A 325 -1.54 25.34 -17.37
CA PRO A 325 -0.80 25.19 -18.62
C PRO A 325 -1.68 24.73 -19.78
N ILE A 326 -1.75 25.55 -20.83
CA ILE A 326 -2.33 25.22 -22.12
C ILE A 326 -1.20 24.64 -22.96
N VAL A 327 -1.32 23.35 -23.32
CA VAL A 327 -0.27 22.60 -24.00
C VAL A 327 -0.74 22.25 -25.40
N VAL A 328 0.02 22.67 -26.42
CA VAL A 328 -0.31 22.48 -27.84
C VAL A 328 0.87 21.86 -28.57
N ILE A 329 0.60 20.83 -29.36
CA ILE A 329 1.53 20.24 -30.33
C ILE A 329 0.87 20.44 -31.70
N GLU A 330 1.62 20.91 -32.69
CA GLU A 330 1.07 21.37 -33.98
C GLU A 330 0.37 20.25 -34.78
N SER A 331 0.84 19.01 -34.64
CA SER A 331 0.25 17.83 -35.26
C SER A 331 -0.04 16.73 -34.24
N LYS A 332 -1.11 15.96 -34.48
CA LYS A 332 -1.45 14.75 -33.71
C LYS A 332 -0.60 13.53 -34.10
N THR A 333 0.00 13.57 -35.29
CA THR A 333 0.82 12.49 -35.87
C THR A 333 2.10 13.07 -36.45
N TRP A 334 3.23 12.42 -36.18
CA TRP A 334 4.52 12.73 -36.77
C TRP A 334 5.03 11.49 -37.50
N GLU A 335 5.30 11.59 -38.79
CA GLU A 335 5.87 10.50 -39.57
C GLU A 335 7.38 10.71 -39.72
N ALA A 336 8.15 9.63 -39.58
CA ALA A 336 9.59 9.62 -39.67
C ALA A 336 10.06 8.34 -40.34
N GLU A 337 11.17 8.39 -41.08
CA GLU A 337 11.83 7.19 -41.59
C GLU A 337 12.83 6.66 -40.56
N GLU A 338 13.11 5.36 -40.58
CA GLU A 338 14.16 4.78 -39.75
C GLU A 338 15.51 5.52 -39.97
N ARG A 339 16.21 5.84 -38.88
CA ARG A 339 17.44 6.64 -38.80
C ARG A 339 17.31 8.14 -39.10
N SER A 340 16.11 8.65 -39.39
CA SER A 340 15.90 10.09 -39.50
C SER A 340 15.86 10.77 -38.12
N PRO A 341 16.33 12.03 -37.99
CA PRO A 341 16.18 12.80 -36.76
C PRO A 341 14.77 13.39 -36.67
N VAL A 342 14.15 13.30 -35.49
CA VAL A 342 12.82 13.84 -35.18
C VAL A 342 12.93 14.91 -34.11
N THR A 343 12.29 16.06 -34.36
CA THR A 343 12.23 17.20 -33.43
C THR A 343 10.77 17.63 -33.32
N ILE A 344 10.15 17.39 -32.17
CA ILE A 344 8.74 17.76 -31.92
C ILE A 344 8.70 18.84 -30.84
N ARG A 345 8.08 19.98 -31.15
CA ARG A 345 7.89 21.09 -30.22
C ARG A 345 6.53 21.00 -29.52
N CYS A 346 6.54 21.27 -28.22
CA CYS A 346 5.39 21.39 -27.36
C CYS A 346 5.27 22.85 -26.89
N ASN A 347 4.35 23.61 -27.47
CA ASN A 347 4.10 24.98 -27.06
C ASN A 347 3.25 25.00 -25.78
N VAL A 348 3.80 25.60 -24.72
CA VAL A 348 3.16 25.72 -23.41
C VAL A 348 2.88 27.19 -23.09
N SER A 349 1.62 27.52 -22.79
CA SER A 349 1.19 28.85 -22.34
C SER A 349 0.59 28.75 -20.94
N SER A 350 1.08 29.52 -19.97
CA SER A 350 0.63 29.47 -18.57
C SER A 350 0.95 30.78 -17.83
N ASN A 351 0.18 31.11 -16.78
CA ASN A 351 0.54 32.17 -15.82
C ASN A 351 0.28 31.67 -14.38
N PRO A 352 1.32 31.55 -13.51
CA PRO A 352 2.73 31.81 -13.80
C PRO A 352 3.32 30.80 -14.78
N ALA A 353 4.53 31.08 -15.26
CA ALA A 353 5.31 30.19 -16.13
C ALA A 353 5.44 28.77 -15.54
N PRO A 354 5.62 27.73 -16.39
CA PRO A 354 5.63 26.36 -15.91
C PRO A 354 6.90 26.07 -15.11
N VAL A 355 6.76 25.35 -14.01
CA VAL A 355 7.86 24.88 -13.16
C VAL A 355 8.54 23.64 -13.75
N SER A 356 7.84 22.88 -14.59
CA SER A 356 8.41 21.78 -15.36
C SER A 356 7.66 21.57 -16.69
N ILE A 357 8.41 21.09 -17.70
CA ILE A 357 7.89 20.57 -18.96
C ILE A 357 8.65 19.26 -19.22
N GLU A 358 7.93 18.17 -19.38
CA GLU A 358 8.47 16.81 -19.50
C GLU A 358 7.69 16.01 -20.55
N TRP A 359 8.39 15.22 -21.35
CA TRP A 359 7.80 14.24 -22.27
C TRP A 359 7.86 12.83 -21.68
N PHE A 360 6.77 12.09 -21.90
CA PHE A 360 6.60 10.68 -21.53
C PHE A 360 6.26 9.86 -22.78
N LYS A 361 6.56 8.55 -22.77
CA LYS A 361 6.10 7.63 -23.81
C LYS A 361 5.07 6.66 -23.22
N GLU A 362 3.91 6.58 -23.86
CA GLU A 362 2.84 5.64 -23.47
C GLU A 362 3.36 4.20 -23.56
N GLY A 363 3.22 3.42 -22.47
CA GLY A 363 3.75 2.06 -22.37
C GLY A 363 5.23 1.91 -22.01
N SER A 364 5.99 3.01 -21.83
CA SER A 364 7.39 2.99 -21.39
C SER A 364 7.63 4.01 -20.26
N PRO A 365 7.47 3.61 -18.98
CA PRO A 365 7.52 4.55 -17.85
C PRO A 365 8.91 5.14 -17.59
N ASP A 366 9.95 4.46 -18.06
CA ASP A 366 11.35 4.88 -17.95
C ASP A 366 11.70 6.00 -18.95
N PHE A 367 10.92 6.15 -20.03
CA PHE A 367 11.14 7.23 -20.99
C PHE A 367 10.69 8.58 -20.40
N ARG A 368 11.68 9.42 -20.09
CA ARG A 368 11.48 10.82 -19.69
C ARG A 368 12.43 11.73 -20.46
N TYR A 369 11.91 12.81 -21.03
CA TYR A 369 12.71 13.82 -21.73
C TYR A 369 12.31 15.21 -21.24
N ALA A 370 13.26 15.96 -20.66
CA ALA A 370 12.99 17.29 -20.11
C ALA A 370 13.03 18.39 -21.19
N GLY A 371 12.15 19.38 -21.08
CA GLY A 371 12.09 20.55 -21.96
C GLY A 371 10.90 20.56 -22.93
N ASP A 372 10.72 21.68 -23.62
CA ASP A 372 9.61 21.91 -24.56
C ASP A 372 9.82 21.28 -25.95
N ILE A 373 11.01 20.73 -26.23
CA ILE A 373 11.35 20.11 -27.51
C ILE A 373 11.84 18.68 -27.27
N LEU A 374 11.12 17.69 -27.80
CA LEU A 374 11.57 16.30 -27.87
C LEU A 374 12.48 16.13 -29.10
N GLN A 375 13.76 15.82 -28.88
CA GLN A 375 14.71 15.52 -29.95
C GLN A 375 15.18 14.06 -29.91
N LEU A 376 14.91 13.32 -30.97
CA LEU A 376 15.39 11.95 -31.21
C LEU A 376 16.35 11.99 -32.41
N ARG A 377 17.62 11.62 -32.24
CA ARG A 377 18.64 11.78 -33.29
C ARG A 377 18.66 10.62 -34.31
N ASP A 378 18.41 9.42 -33.84
CA ASP A 378 18.39 8.17 -34.61
C ASP A 378 17.10 7.43 -34.26
N VAL A 379 16.09 7.55 -35.12
CA VAL A 379 14.76 7.01 -34.87
C VAL A 379 14.66 5.57 -35.36
N LYS A 380 14.38 4.64 -34.44
CA LYS A 380 14.22 3.21 -34.73
C LYS A 380 12.76 2.78 -34.61
N ALA A 381 12.44 1.58 -35.08
CA ALA A 381 11.14 0.94 -34.88
C ALA A 381 10.63 1.01 -33.42
N GLU A 382 11.51 0.78 -32.45
CA GLU A 382 11.22 0.84 -31.00
C GLU A 382 10.84 2.24 -30.49
N HIS A 383 11.16 3.31 -31.22
CA HIS A 383 10.75 4.68 -30.90
C HIS A 383 9.32 4.99 -31.38
N ALA A 384 8.68 4.16 -32.21
CA ALA A 384 7.28 4.35 -32.56
C ALA A 384 6.37 4.26 -31.31
N GLY A 385 5.30 5.06 -31.28
CA GLY A 385 4.34 5.10 -30.17
C GLY A 385 3.79 6.50 -29.87
N ARG A 386 2.97 6.61 -28.82
CA ARG A 386 2.41 7.89 -28.38
C ARG A 386 3.32 8.57 -27.37
N TYR A 387 3.70 9.81 -27.66
CA TYR A 387 4.43 10.68 -26.76
C TYR A 387 3.46 11.71 -26.15
N VAL A 388 3.64 12.00 -24.86
CA VAL A 388 2.81 12.92 -24.09
C VAL A 388 3.71 14.02 -23.54
N CYS A 389 3.53 15.26 -24.02
CA CYS A 389 4.11 16.41 -23.36
C CYS A 389 3.22 16.79 -22.17
N ARG A 390 3.81 16.92 -20.98
CA ARG A 390 3.16 17.33 -19.74
C ARG A 390 3.88 18.55 -19.18
N ALA A 391 3.12 19.61 -18.90
CA ALA A 391 3.62 20.83 -18.29
C ALA A 391 2.89 21.11 -16.97
N VAL A 392 3.62 21.65 -15.99
CA VAL A 392 3.11 21.92 -14.65
C VAL A 392 3.37 23.37 -14.27
N ASN A 393 2.40 24.08 -13.68
CA ASN A 393 2.64 25.36 -13.01
C ASN A 393 2.07 25.40 -11.59
N MET A 394 2.60 26.33 -10.77
CA MET A 394 2.25 26.49 -9.36
C MET A 394 1.57 27.83 -9.15
N MET A 395 0.24 27.84 -9.10
CA MET A 395 -0.55 29.07 -8.96
C MET A 395 -0.73 29.44 -7.49
N LYS A 396 -0.71 30.74 -7.16
CA LYS A 396 -1.06 31.26 -5.83
C LYS A 396 -2.10 32.38 -5.95
N PRO A 397 -3.41 32.06 -5.97
CA PRO A 397 -4.48 33.05 -5.94
C PRO A 397 -4.46 33.87 -4.64
N TYR A 398 -5.04 35.07 -4.68
CA TYR A 398 -5.28 35.89 -3.50
C TYR A 398 -6.15 35.15 -2.46
N ASN A 399 -5.74 35.17 -1.18
CA ASN A 399 -6.27 34.33 -0.08
C ASN A 399 -6.29 32.80 -0.34
N GLY A 400 -5.68 32.33 -1.43
CA GLY A 400 -5.57 30.92 -1.77
C GLY A 400 -4.31 30.25 -1.20
N LYS A 401 -4.34 28.92 -1.14
CA LYS A 401 -3.11 28.11 -1.01
C LYS A 401 -2.37 28.09 -2.36
N ILE A 402 -1.12 27.64 -2.35
CA ILE A 402 -0.42 27.30 -3.60
C ILE A 402 -1.08 26.04 -4.17
N VAL A 403 -1.42 26.04 -5.46
CA VAL A 403 -2.10 24.94 -6.13
C VAL A 403 -1.35 24.57 -7.40
N GLU A 404 -1.03 23.29 -7.54
CA GLU A 404 -0.48 22.71 -8.76
C GLU A 404 -1.56 22.59 -9.85
N ARG A 405 -1.23 22.95 -11.08
CA ARG A 405 -2.04 22.66 -12.27
C ARG A 405 -1.17 22.00 -13.32
N VAL A 406 -1.76 21.04 -14.03
CA VAL A 406 -1.09 20.25 -15.07
C VAL A 406 -1.86 20.41 -16.38
N GLY A 407 -1.12 20.63 -17.46
CA GLY A 407 -1.62 20.51 -18.82
C GLY A 407 -0.88 19.41 -19.57
N ASN A 408 -1.55 18.77 -20.53
CA ASN A 408 -0.93 17.75 -21.37
C ASN A 408 -1.40 17.84 -22.83
N SER A 409 -0.58 17.30 -23.73
CA SER A 409 -0.92 17.09 -25.15
C SER A 409 -0.17 15.87 -25.68
N THR A 410 -0.71 15.22 -26.71
CA THR A 410 -0.20 13.93 -27.20
C THR A 410 0.04 13.94 -28.70
N VAL A 411 1.13 13.29 -29.12
CA VAL A 411 1.50 13.06 -30.52
C VAL A 411 1.83 11.59 -30.74
N ALA A 412 1.39 11.00 -31.84
CA ALA A 412 1.81 9.66 -32.25
C ALA A 412 2.99 9.75 -33.22
N LEU A 413 4.14 9.21 -32.82
CA LEU A 413 5.30 9.04 -33.69
C LEU A 413 5.16 7.72 -34.46
N LEU A 414 5.04 7.82 -35.79
CA LEU A 414 4.98 6.70 -36.72
C LEU A 414 6.35 6.59 -37.41
N VAL A 415 7.01 5.45 -37.23
CA VAL A 415 8.33 5.19 -37.82
C VAL A 415 8.15 4.24 -38.99
N ARG A 416 8.48 4.68 -40.20
CA ARG A 416 8.46 3.87 -41.43
C ARG A 416 9.70 2.96 -41.44
N HIS A 417 9.48 1.64 -41.38
CA HIS A 417 10.54 0.63 -41.35
C HIS A 417 10.08 -0.72 -41.92
N ARG A 418 11.03 -1.53 -42.43
CA ARG A 418 10.77 -2.91 -42.91
C ARG A 418 10.41 -3.87 -41.75
N PRO A 419 9.73 -5.00 -42.00
CA PRO A 419 9.35 -5.94 -40.94
C PRO A 419 10.57 -6.58 -40.30
N GLY A 420 10.46 -6.89 -39.00
CA GLY A 420 11.50 -7.59 -38.25
C GLY A 420 11.48 -9.10 -38.46
N GLN A 421 11.99 -9.84 -37.47
CA GLN A 421 12.01 -11.30 -37.50
C GLN A 421 10.58 -11.84 -37.51
N ALA A 422 10.22 -12.62 -38.53
CA ALA A 422 8.97 -13.34 -38.54
C ALA A 422 8.99 -14.48 -37.49
N TYR A 423 7.83 -14.80 -36.92
CA TYR A 423 7.63 -15.95 -36.04
C TYR A 423 6.28 -16.60 -36.33
N ILE A 424 6.20 -17.93 -36.14
CA ILE A 424 5.00 -18.73 -36.36
C ILE A 424 4.47 -19.25 -35.02
N ASN A 425 3.16 -19.17 -34.83
CA ASN A 425 2.44 -19.65 -33.67
C ASN A 425 1.36 -20.68 -34.10
N PRO A 426 1.24 -21.84 -33.41
CA PRO A 426 2.05 -22.28 -32.27
C PRO A 426 3.48 -22.65 -32.65
N SER A 427 4.42 -22.51 -31.70
CA SER A 427 5.86 -22.71 -31.88
C SER A 427 6.31 -24.18 -31.83
N LYS A 428 5.38 -25.10 -31.56
CA LYS A 428 5.51 -26.56 -31.72
C LYS A 428 4.14 -27.13 -32.13
N PRO A 429 3.74 -27.00 -33.41
CA PRO A 429 2.44 -27.47 -33.87
C PRO A 429 2.44 -29.00 -33.96
N VAL A 430 1.60 -29.62 -33.14
CA VAL A 430 1.25 -31.05 -33.19
C VAL A 430 -0.21 -31.16 -33.60
N VAL A 431 -0.53 -32.00 -34.58
CA VAL A 431 -1.90 -32.21 -35.06
C VAL A 431 -2.24 -33.70 -35.18
N HIS A 432 -3.47 -34.08 -34.86
CA HIS A 432 -3.91 -35.46 -35.01
C HIS A 432 -4.42 -35.73 -36.44
N VAL A 433 -4.20 -36.94 -36.97
CA VAL A 433 -4.70 -37.35 -38.29
C VAL A 433 -6.21 -37.15 -38.37
N GLY A 434 -6.66 -36.43 -39.41
CA GLY A 434 -8.07 -36.06 -39.64
C GLY A 434 -8.46 -34.68 -39.09
N ASN A 435 -7.75 -34.14 -38.10
CA ASN A 435 -8.03 -32.84 -37.51
C ASN A 435 -7.43 -31.69 -38.33
N GLY A 436 -7.98 -30.48 -38.17
CA GLY A 436 -7.42 -29.27 -38.75
C GLY A 436 -6.38 -28.60 -37.85
N VAL A 437 -5.42 -27.89 -38.45
CA VAL A 437 -4.47 -27.00 -37.75
C VAL A 437 -4.34 -25.67 -38.50
N THR A 438 -4.27 -24.57 -37.75
CA THR A 438 -4.01 -23.23 -38.31
C THR A 438 -2.66 -22.75 -37.80
N LEU A 439 -1.74 -22.48 -38.72
CA LEU A 439 -0.48 -21.81 -38.43
C LEU A 439 -0.69 -20.30 -38.61
N THR A 440 -0.28 -19.52 -37.63
CA THR A 440 -0.42 -18.04 -37.63
C THR A 440 0.96 -17.41 -37.66
N CYS A 441 1.13 -16.32 -38.40
CA CYS A 441 2.42 -15.68 -38.61
C CYS A 441 2.36 -14.18 -38.36
N SER A 442 3.39 -13.70 -37.67
CA SER A 442 3.57 -12.31 -37.24
C SER A 442 5.05 -11.93 -37.37
N ALA A 443 5.37 -10.64 -37.30
CA ALA A 443 6.75 -10.15 -37.27
C ALA A 443 7.01 -9.30 -36.01
N ASN A 444 8.24 -9.32 -35.51
CA ASN A 444 8.68 -8.46 -34.41
C ASN A 444 10.00 -7.72 -34.77
N PRO A 445 10.01 -6.38 -34.84
CA PRO A 445 8.85 -5.48 -34.86
C PRO A 445 7.95 -5.73 -36.10
N PRO A 446 6.66 -5.33 -36.08
CA PRO A 446 5.69 -5.71 -37.11
C PRO A 446 5.97 -5.11 -38.50
N GLY A 447 6.69 -4.00 -38.60
CA GLY A 447 6.88 -3.27 -39.86
C GLY A 447 5.80 -2.22 -40.08
N TRP A 448 6.18 -1.07 -40.64
CA TRP A 448 5.27 0.01 -41.00
C TRP A 448 5.66 0.62 -42.35
N PRO A 449 4.78 0.61 -43.38
CA PRO A 449 3.40 0.09 -43.36
C PRO A 449 3.29 -1.41 -43.09
N VAL A 450 2.07 -1.84 -42.71
CA VAL A 450 1.76 -3.21 -42.28
C VAL A 450 2.13 -4.22 -43.38
N PRO A 451 2.88 -5.30 -43.07
CA PRO A 451 3.32 -6.26 -44.07
C PRO A 451 2.23 -7.22 -44.54
N GLN A 452 2.44 -7.74 -45.74
CA GLN A 452 1.82 -8.97 -46.24
C GLN A 452 2.66 -10.17 -45.82
N PHE A 453 2.00 -11.30 -45.59
CA PHE A 453 2.64 -12.57 -45.20
C PHE A 453 2.49 -13.61 -46.32
N ARG A 454 3.54 -14.41 -46.55
CA ARG A 454 3.56 -15.48 -47.56
C ARG A 454 4.06 -16.77 -46.93
N TRP A 455 3.38 -17.88 -47.21
CA TRP A 455 3.68 -19.20 -46.66
C TRP A 455 4.33 -20.13 -47.68
N PHE A 456 5.27 -20.95 -47.23
CA PHE A 456 6.02 -21.93 -48.01
C PHE A 456 6.14 -23.24 -47.23
N LYS A 457 6.45 -24.34 -47.91
CA LYS A 457 6.84 -25.63 -47.30
C LYS A 457 8.03 -26.18 -48.06
N ASP A 458 9.00 -26.75 -47.35
CA ASP A 458 10.11 -27.46 -47.98
C ASP A 458 9.62 -28.66 -48.79
N ALA A 459 10.09 -28.78 -50.04
CA ALA A 459 10.04 -30.03 -50.77
C ALA A 459 11.16 -30.95 -50.26
N MET A 460 10.90 -32.26 -50.13
CA MET A 460 11.82 -33.22 -49.51
C MET A 460 13.27 -33.13 -50.03
N GLY A 461 14.17 -32.50 -49.26
CA GLY A 461 15.61 -32.72 -49.33
C GLY A 461 16.43 -31.83 -50.27
N GLU A 462 15.86 -30.84 -50.97
CA GLU A 462 16.64 -29.91 -51.81
C GLU A 462 16.72 -28.49 -51.21
N LEU A 463 17.77 -27.74 -51.58
CA LEU A 463 18.03 -26.39 -51.08
C LEU A 463 16.86 -25.43 -51.36
N PRO A 464 16.68 -24.39 -50.52
CA PRO A 464 15.48 -23.54 -50.54
C PRO A 464 15.39 -22.68 -51.80
N SER A 465 14.76 -23.22 -52.85
CA SER A 465 14.28 -22.43 -53.99
C SER A 465 12.78 -22.10 -53.77
N PRO A 466 12.40 -20.82 -53.58
CA PRO A 466 11.04 -20.45 -53.21
C PRO A 466 10.12 -20.50 -54.44
N LYS A 467 9.69 -21.70 -54.86
CA LYS A 467 8.92 -21.90 -56.10
C LYS A 467 7.41 -22.12 -55.92
N THR A 468 6.93 -22.43 -54.71
CA THR A 468 5.49 -22.61 -54.44
C THR A 468 5.07 -21.88 -53.17
N ILE A 469 4.28 -20.81 -53.34
CA ILE A 469 3.56 -20.14 -52.25
C ILE A 469 2.33 -20.98 -51.92
N LEU A 470 2.18 -21.40 -50.66
CA LEU A 470 1.03 -22.18 -50.19
C LEU A 470 -0.19 -21.32 -49.89
N ALA A 471 0.04 -20.14 -49.31
CA ALA A 471 -1.00 -19.18 -48.97
C ALA A 471 -0.42 -17.78 -48.83
N GLN A 472 -1.30 -16.79 -48.91
CA GLN A 472 -1.01 -15.38 -48.65
C GLN A 472 -1.93 -14.87 -47.53
N GLY A 473 -1.38 -14.07 -46.63
CA GLY A 473 -2.06 -13.62 -45.41
C GLY A 473 -1.47 -14.20 -44.12
N PRO A 474 -1.85 -13.65 -42.95
CA PRO A 474 -1.22 -13.97 -41.66
C PRO A 474 -1.56 -15.36 -41.11
N GLN A 475 -2.38 -16.14 -41.81
CA GLN A 475 -2.80 -17.48 -41.39
C GLN A 475 -2.72 -18.48 -42.55
N TYR A 476 -2.33 -19.70 -42.24
CA TYR A 476 -2.35 -20.85 -43.15
C TYR A 476 -3.09 -22.02 -42.47
N VAL A 477 -4.13 -22.51 -43.13
CA VAL A 477 -5.04 -23.54 -42.57
C VAL A 477 -4.84 -24.86 -43.31
N ILE A 478 -4.53 -25.91 -42.56
CA ILE A 478 -4.55 -27.30 -43.03
C ILE A 478 -5.86 -27.91 -42.48
N PRO A 479 -6.92 -28.09 -43.28
CA PRO A 479 -8.24 -28.43 -42.76
C PRO A 479 -8.38 -29.89 -42.30
N ARG A 480 -7.60 -30.81 -42.87
CA ARG A 480 -7.55 -32.23 -42.50
C ARG A 480 -6.12 -32.74 -42.64
N ALA A 481 -5.41 -32.84 -41.51
CA ALA A 481 -4.03 -33.31 -41.48
C ALA A 481 -3.93 -34.80 -41.79
N HIS A 482 -2.89 -35.18 -42.52
CA HIS A 482 -2.49 -36.56 -42.82
C HIS A 482 -0.98 -36.68 -42.61
N LEU A 483 -0.42 -37.90 -42.60
CA LEU A 483 1.02 -38.09 -42.35
C LEU A 483 1.93 -37.32 -43.34
N GLY A 484 1.47 -37.09 -44.59
CA GLY A 484 2.18 -36.25 -45.56
C GLY A 484 2.05 -34.73 -45.34
N SER A 485 1.20 -34.28 -44.40
CA SER A 485 1.18 -32.88 -43.96
C SER A 485 2.42 -32.54 -43.13
N GLU A 486 3.05 -33.51 -42.48
CA GLU A 486 4.30 -33.38 -41.73
C GLU A 486 5.41 -32.71 -42.58
N GLY A 487 6.25 -31.89 -41.94
CA GLY A 487 7.37 -31.20 -42.59
C GLY A 487 7.63 -29.78 -42.10
N SER A 488 8.63 -29.14 -42.72
CA SER A 488 9.06 -27.76 -42.44
C SER A 488 8.25 -26.74 -43.24
N TYR A 489 7.65 -25.78 -42.54
CA TYR A 489 6.84 -24.68 -43.08
C TYR A 489 7.51 -23.35 -42.77
N HIS A 490 7.48 -22.43 -43.74
CA HIS A 490 8.07 -21.10 -43.58
C HIS A 490 7.04 -20.00 -43.77
N CYS A 491 7.25 -18.89 -43.08
CA CYS A 491 6.50 -17.66 -43.29
C CYS A 491 7.44 -16.47 -43.49
N HIS A 492 7.12 -15.62 -44.46
CA HIS A 492 7.91 -14.45 -44.84
C HIS A 492 7.02 -13.20 -44.77
N ALA A 493 7.44 -12.20 -44.00
CA ALA A 493 6.77 -10.91 -43.86
C ALA A 493 7.42 -9.86 -44.79
N VAL A 494 6.61 -9.16 -45.60
CA VAL A 494 7.06 -8.26 -46.65
C VAL A 494 6.22 -6.97 -46.65
N ASN A 495 6.86 -5.80 -46.63
CA ASN A 495 6.21 -4.52 -46.90
C ASN A 495 6.93 -3.75 -48.02
N GLU A 496 6.44 -2.55 -48.37
CA GLU A 496 7.01 -1.71 -49.44
C GLU A 496 8.47 -1.25 -49.18
N LEU A 497 8.94 -1.30 -47.93
CA LEU A 497 10.32 -0.98 -47.54
C LEU A 497 11.24 -2.21 -47.54
N GLY A 498 10.68 -3.39 -47.79
CA GLY A 498 11.42 -4.64 -48.03
C GLY A 498 10.95 -5.82 -47.18
N ASN A 499 11.86 -6.79 -47.09
CA ASN A 499 11.61 -8.13 -46.58
C ASN A 499 12.18 -8.29 -45.16
N GLY A 500 11.40 -8.87 -44.25
CA GLY A 500 11.88 -9.36 -42.96
C GLY A 500 12.44 -10.80 -43.09
N PRO A 501 13.33 -11.25 -42.18
CA PRO A 501 13.77 -12.65 -42.15
C PRO A 501 12.58 -13.61 -41.99
N TYR A 502 12.65 -14.76 -42.68
CA TYR A 502 11.59 -15.77 -42.59
C TYR A 502 11.61 -16.52 -41.25
N ALA A 503 10.42 -16.96 -40.84
CA ALA A 503 10.22 -17.94 -39.78
C ALA A 503 10.23 -19.35 -40.37
N THR A 504 10.65 -20.35 -39.59
CA THR A 504 10.56 -21.78 -39.94
C THR A 504 9.93 -22.53 -38.78
N ILE A 505 9.07 -23.51 -39.07
CA ILE A 505 8.47 -24.39 -38.07
C ILE A 505 8.28 -25.82 -38.62
N ASN A 506 8.49 -26.83 -37.79
CA ASN A 506 8.17 -28.22 -38.13
C ASN A 506 6.78 -28.59 -37.60
N LEU A 507 5.92 -29.11 -38.47
CA LEU A 507 4.61 -29.66 -38.12
C LEU A 507 4.72 -31.17 -37.88
N GLU A 508 4.36 -31.63 -36.69
CA GLU A 508 4.31 -33.06 -36.34
C GLU A 508 2.86 -33.59 -36.42
N VAL A 509 2.69 -34.81 -36.94
CA VAL A 509 1.36 -35.41 -37.14
C VAL A 509 1.23 -36.73 -36.37
N HIS A 510 0.31 -36.78 -35.41
CA HIS A 510 0.11 -37.90 -34.49
C HIS A 510 -1.13 -38.74 -34.87
N GLN A 511 -1.05 -40.04 -34.65
CA GLN A 511 -2.07 -41.04 -34.97
C GLN A 511 -2.41 -41.89 -33.73
N PRO A 512 -3.69 -42.04 -33.36
CA PRO A 512 -4.12 -42.87 -32.24
C PRO A 512 -3.85 -44.37 -32.45
N PRO A 513 -3.88 -45.21 -31.39
CA PRO A 513 -3.59 -46.63 -31.50
C PRO A 513 -4.69 -47.36 -32.30
N GLN A 514 -4.35 -47.87 -33.47
CA GLN A 514 -5.25 -48.63 -34.33
C GLN A 514 -4.92 -50.13 -34.25
N PHE A 515 -5.88 -50.95 -33.81
CA PHE A 515 -5.74 -52.41 -33.82
C PHE A 515 -5.53 -52.96 -35.24
N ILE A 516 -4.52 -53.81 -35.38
CA ILE A 516 -4.26 -54.67 -36.54
C ILE A 516 -4.80 -56.08 -36.26
N GLY A 517 -4.65 -56.55 -35.02
CA GLY A 517 -5.17 -57.86 -34.56
C GLY A 517 -5.75 -57.76 -33.15
N LYS A 518 -6.96 -58.29 -32.97
CA LYS A 518 -7.69 -58.35 -31.69
C LYS A 518 -7.85 -59.80 -31.23
N MET A 519 -8.03 -59.99 -29.92
CA MET A 519 -8.43 -61.29 -29.36
C MET A 519 -9.85 -61.69 -29.78
N GLN A 520 -10.15 -62.99 -29.67
CA GLN A 520 -11.51 -63.52 -29.77
C GLN A 520 -12.34 -63.11 -28.54
N GLN A 521 -13.60 -62.72 -28.74
CA GLN A 521 -14.45 -62.22 -27.64
C GLN A 521 -14.82 -63.28 -26.59
N HIS A 522 -14.97 -64.53 -27.02
CA HIS A 522 -15.32 -65.67 -26.16
C HIS A 522 -14.40 -66.85 -26.44
N MET A 523 -13.90 -67.48 -25.38
CA MET A 523 -13.09 -68.68 -25.49
C MET A 523 -13.41 -69.66 -24.36
N THR A 524 -13.58 -70.93 -24.70
CA THR A 524 -13.74 -72.02 -23.73
C THR A 524 -12.57 -72.98 -23.86
N LYS A 525 -11.99 -73.36 -22.73
CA LYS A 525 -10.85 -74.27 -22.59
C LYS A 525 -11.12 -75.33 -21.53
N ARG A 526 -10.28 -76.35 -21.44
CA ARG A 526 -10.37 -77.39 -20.40
C ARG A 526 -9.34 -77.14 -19.31
N ILE A 527 -9.65 -77.56 -18.09
CA ILE A 527 -8.65 -77.68 -17.03
C ILE A 527 -7.50 -78.58 -17.53
N GLY A 528 -6.26 -78.17 -17.32
CA GLY A 528 -5.08 -78.91 -17.79
C GLY A 528 -4.59 -78.56 -19.20
N ASP A 529 -5.34 -77.80 -20.01
CA ASP A 529 -4.88 -77.35 -21.34
C ASP A 529 -3.54 -76.59 -21.21
N THR A 530 -2.52 -76.99 -21.98
CA THR A 530 -1.18 -76.37 -21.92
C THR A 530 -1.00 -75.22 -22.91
N ASP A 531 -0.02 -74.37 -22.61
CA ASP A 531 0.56 -73.38 -23.54
C ASP A 531 -0.44 -72.36 -24.11
N PHE A 532 -1.53 -72.12 -23.37
CA PHE A 532 -2.50 -71.12 -23.75
C PHE A 532 -1.90 -69.71 -23.74
N SER A 533 -2.20 -68.94 -24.78
CA SER A 533 -1.77 -67.55 -24.92
C SER A 533 -2.80 -66.72 -25.69
N ALA A 534 -2.79 -65.42 -25.42
CA ALA A 534 -3.66 -64.44 -26.07
C ALA A 534 -2.81 -63.27 -26.60
N THR A 535 -3.05 -62.86 -27.84
CA THR A 535 -2.22 -61.86 -28.53
C THR A 535 -3.06 -60.70 -29.05
N CYS A 536 -2.51 -59.49 -28.96
CA CYS A 536 -3.03 -58.27 -29.59
C CYS A 536 -1.93 -57.52 -30.34
N HIS A 537 -2.31 -56.82 -31.41
CA HIS A 537 -1.40 -55.99 -32.21
C HIS A 537 -2.07 -54.65 -32.52
N ALA A 538 -1.37 -53.54 -32.32
CA ALA A 538 -1.84 -52.20 -32.71
C ALA A 538 -0.67 -51.34 -33.24
N LYS A 539 -0.99 -50.35 -34.08
CA LYS A 539 -0.02 -49.35 -34.58
C LYS A 539 -0.41 -47.94 -34.12
N GLY A 540 0.55 -47.07 -33.86
CA GLY A 540 0.31 -45.69 -33.43
C GLY A 540 1.56 -44.80 -33.51
N LYS A 541 1.35 -43.48 -33.59
CA LYS A 541 2.39 -42.45 -33.55
C LYS A 541 1.94 -41.33 -32.60
N PRO A 542 2.58 -41.12 -31.44
CA PRO A 542 3.72 -41.88 -30.91
C PRO A 542 3.39 -43.34 -30.59
N ARG A 543 4.46 -44.12 -30.33
CA ARG A 543 4.41 -45.56 -30.05
C ARG A 543 3.41 -45.87 -28.91
N PRO A 544 2.42 -46.76 -29.14
CA PRO A 544 1.47 -47.12 -28.10
C PRO A 544 2.10 -48.03 -27.04
N MET A 545 1.89 -47.69 -25.78
CA MET A 545 2.15 -48.56 -24.63
C MET A 545 1.03 -49.60 -24.51
N VAL A 546 1.33 -50.77 -23.94
CA VAL A 546 0.37 -51.88 -23.82
C VAL A 546 0.29 -52.42 -22.40
N ARG A 547 -0.93 -52.59 -21.89
CA ARG A 547 -1.26 -53.15 -20.57
C ARG A 547 -2.22 -54.32 -20.70
N TRP A 548 -2.14 -55.24 -19.76
CA TRP A 548 -3.02 -56.41 -19.66
C TRP A 548 -3.80 -56.37 -18.36
N LEU A 549 -5.13 -56.47 -18.48
CA LEU A 549 -6.08 -56.47 -17.37
C LEU A 549 -6.76 -57.83 -17.30
N LYS A 550 -7.00 -58.34 -16.08
CA LYS A 550 -7.90 -59.46 -15.79
C LYS A 550 -9.03 -58.96 -14.88
N ASP A 551 -10.28 -59.15 -15.30
CA ASP A 551 -11.47 -58.76 -14.56
C ASP A 551 -11.43 -57.28 -14.09
N GLY A 552 -10.87 -56.41 -14.94
CA GLY A 552 -10.70 -54.98 -14.68
C GLY A 552 -9.49 -54.58 -13.83
N ARG A 553 -8.68 -55.53 -13.35
CA ARG A 553 -7.45 -55.28 -12.56
C ARG A 553 -6.21 -55.54 -13.39
N ASP A 554 -5.15 -54.74 -13.23
CA ASP A 554 -3.89 -54.98 -13.93
C ASP A 554 -3.23 -56.30 -13.53
N ILE A 555 -2.67 -56.99 -14.52
CA ILE A 555 -1.82 -58.16 -14.30
C ILE A 555 -0.41 -57.66 -13.96
N THR A 556 -0.15 -57.42 -12.68
CA THR A 556 1.21 -57.13 -12.19
C THR A 556 2.11 -58.37 -12.34
N THR A 557 3.38 -58.13 -12.69
CA THR A 557 4.41 -59.16 -12.87
C THR A 557 4.69 -59.96 -11.59
N ASP A 558 4.43 -59.35 -10.44
CA ASP A 558 4.86 -59.80 -9.13
C ASP A 558 4.13 -61.08 -8.68
N ALA A 559 2.89 -61.26 -9.16
CA ALA A 559 2.10 -62.47 -8.95
C ALA A 559 2.72 -63.73 -9.59
N ASN A 560 3.66 -63.60 -10.54
CA ASN A 560 4.36 -64.72 -11.20
C ASN A 560 3.43 -65.80 -11.81
N MET A 561 2.18 -65.45 -12.13
CA MET A 561 1.14 -66.34 -12.68
C MET A 561 1.01 -66.29 -14.21
N TYR A 562 1.60 -65.27 -14.86
CA TYR A 562 1.53 -65.01 -16.29
C TYR A 562 2.87 -64.46 -16.79
N ARG A 563 3.16 -64.60 -18.09
CA ARG A 563 4.32 -63.98 -18.76
C ARG A 563 3.84 -63.12 -19.91
N ILE A 564 4.18 -61.84 -19.90
CA ILE A 564 3.85 -60.91 -20.99
C ILE A 564 5.10 -60.79 -21.89
N SER A 565 4.90 -60.89 -23.20
CA SER A 565 5.93 -60.66 -24.22
C SER A 565 5.45 -59.57 -25.17
N THR A 566 6.22 -58.48 -25.28
CA THR A 566 5.87 -57.33 -26.12
C THR A 566 7.00 -57.05 -27.11
N ASN A 567 6.68 -57.10 -28.40
CA ASN A 567 7.58 -56.84 -29.51
C ASN A 567 7.14 -55.56 -30.23
N ASN A 568 8.10 -54.74 -30.65
CA ASN A 568 7.85 -53.51 -31.40
C ASN A 568 8.52 -53.62 -32.76
N ASN A 569 7.87 -53.10 -33.79
CA ASN A 569 8.40 -53.00 -35.14
C ASN A 569 8.24 -51.56 -35.63
N ASP A 570 9.37 -50.92 -35.91
CA ASP A 570 9.42 -49.50 -36.29
C ASP A 570 9.19 -49.36 -37.80
N GLY A 571 8.11 -48.65 -38.15
CA GLY A 571 7.76 -48.33 -39.53
C GLY A 571 8.26 -46.97 -39.98
N LEU A 572 8.16 -46.72 -41.29
CA LEU A 572 8.46 -45.44 -41.90
C LEU A 572 7.66 -44.29 -41.26
N GLY A 573 8.29 -43.12 -41.12
CA GLY A 573 7.64 -41.90 -40.61
C GLY A 573 7.34 -41.89 -39.10
N GLY A 574 7.97 -42.76 -38.30
CA GLY A 574 7.76 -42.82 -36.84
C GLY A 574 6.47 -43.55 -36.42
N MET A 575 5.85 -44.29 -37.34
CA MET A 575 4.74 -45.19 -37.03
C MET A 575 5.29 -46.47 -36.38
N VAL A 576 4.92 -46.78 -35.14
CA VAL A 576 5.37 -48.02 -34.48
C VAL A 576 4.21 -49.01 -34.36
N THR A 577 4.47 -50.25 -34.76
CA THR A 577 3.57 -51.39 -34.53
C THR A 577 4.01 -52.14 -33.28
N VAL A 578 3.10 -52.31 -32.32
CA VAL A 578 3.35 -53.00 -31.05
C VAL A 578 2.46 -54.25 -30.99
N GLN A 579 3.11 -55.39 -30.83
CA GLN A 579 2.50 -56.70 -30.59
C GLN A 579 2.73 -57.08 -29.13
N SER A 580 1.68 -57.52 -28.44
CA SER A 580 1.80 -58.07 -27.08
C SER A 580 1.08 -59.40 -26.98
N THR A 581 1.72 -60.37 -26.32
CA THR A 581 1.18 -61.70 -26.03
C THR A 581 1.20 -61.94 -24.53
N LEU A 582 0.05 -62.29 -23.96
CA LEU A 582 -0.11 -62.81 -22.61
C LEU A 582 -0.03 -64.34 -22.66
N LEU A 583 1.00 -64.92 -22.04
CA LEU A 583 1.16 -66.37 -21.90
C LEU A 583 0.72 -66.81 -20.49
N PHE A 584 -0.03 -67.91 -20.42
CA PHE A 584 -0.54 -68.49 -19.16
C PHE A 584 0.52 -69.40 -18.52
N GLN A 585 1.74 -68.86 -18.41
CA GLN A 585 2.96 -69.51 -17.94
C GLN A 585 3.58 -68.68 -16.82
N GLY A 586 3.96 -69.30 -15.71
CA GLY A 586 4.47 -68.57 -14.55
C GLY A 586 5.09 -69.47 -13.47
N LYS A 587 6.01 -68.90 -12.68
CA LYS A 587 6.71 -69.63 -11.60
C LYS A 587 5.81 -69.99 -10.43
N ALA A 588 4.75 -69.22 -10.18
CA ALA A 588 3.79 -69.45 -9.09
C ALA A 588 2.69 -70.47 -9.45
N ARG A 589 2.63 -70.94 -10.70
CA ARG A 589 1.59 -71.87 -11.18
C ARG A 589 1.91 -73.31 -10.76
N PRO A 590 0.98 -74.08 -10.14
CA PRO A 590 1.22 -75.45 -9.69
C PRO A 590 1.78 -76.40 -10.77
N GLN A 591 1.33 -76.25 -12.02
CA GLN A 591 1.71 -77.10 -13.16
C GLN A 591 2.37 -76.29 -14.30
N LYS A 592 2.98 -75.14 -13.99
CA LYS A 592 3.76 -74.21 -14.84
C LYS A 592 3.10 -73.66 -16.13
N HIS A 593 2.48 -74.49 -16.97
CA HIS A 593 1.94 -74.16 -18.29
C HIS A 593 0.46 -74.57 -18.48
N GLN A 594 -0.10 -75.35 -17.55
CA GLN A 594 -1.49 -75.84 -17.62
C GLN A 594 -2.48 -74.77 -17.11
N LEU A 595 -3.65 -74.66 -17.74
CA LEU A 595 -4.76 -73.81 -17.30
C LEU A 595 -5.41 -74.34 -16.01
N LEU A 596 -5.64 -73.42 -15.07
CA LEU A 596 -6.25 -73.66 -13.76
C LEU A 596 -7.71 -73.16 -13.77
N PRO A 597 -8.62 -73.73 -12.95
CA PRO A 597 -9.98 -73.20 -12.79
C PRO A 597 -10.05 -71.72 -12.41
N SER A 598 -8.99 -71.18 -11.80
CA SER A 598 -8.87 -69.77 -11.42
C SER A 598 -8.45 -68.83 -12.57
N ASP A 599 -7.98 -69.33 -13.71
CA ASP A 599 -7.61 -68.50 -14.87
C ASP A 599 -8.81 -68.03 -15.69
N ARG A 600 -10.01 -68.51 -15.41
CA ARG A 600 -11.23 -67.93 -15.96
C ARG A 600 -11.36 -66.45 -15.62
N GLY A 601 -12.05 -65.71 -16.48
CA GLY A 601 -12.27 -64.27 -16.33
C GLY A 601 -12.19 -63.53 -17.66
N THR A 602 -12.34 -62.20 -17.59
CA THR A 602 -12.28 -61.30 -18.75
C THR A 602 -10.90 -60.67 -18.86
N TYR A 603 -10.14 -61.07 -19.88
CA TYR A 603 -8.83 -60.53 -20.21
C TYR A 603 -8.95 -59.38 -21.20
N THR A 604 -8.34 -58.24 -20.91
CA THR A 604 -8.36 -57.07 -21.79
C THR A 604 -6.94 -56.60 -22.09
N CYS A 605 -6.61 -56.44 -23.36
CA CYS A 605 -5.41 -55.72 -23.79
C CYS A 605 -5.78 -54.25 -24.04
N LEU A 606 -5.05 -53.35 -23.41
CA LEU A 606 -5.24 -51.91 -23.50
C LEU A 606 -4.00 -51.31 -24.17
N PHE A 607 -4.17 -50.67 -25.32
CA PHE A 607 -3.15 -49.86 -25.97
C PHE A 607 -3.41 -48.38 -25.68
N GLU A 608 -2.37 -47.63 -25.39
CA GLU A 608 -2.45 -46.23 -24.98
C GLU A 608 -1.31 -45.44 -25.63
N ASN A 609 -1.64 -44.33 -26.26
CA ASN A 609 -0.66 -43.26 -26.50
C ASN A 609 -1.26 -41.93 -26.07
N GLU A 610 -0.45 -40.87 -26.10
CA GLU A 610 -0.83 -39.50 -25.77
C GLU A 610 -2.01 -38.92 -26.57
N VAL A 611 -2.46 -39.59 -27.64
CA VAL A 611 -3.65 -39.18 -28.42
C VAL A 611 -4.92 -39.85 -27.88
N SER A 612 -4.89 -41.17 -27.62
CA SER A 612 -6.06 -41.91 -27.12
C SER A 612 -5.71 -43.32 -26.64
N THR A 613 -6.68 -43.95 -25.99
CA THR A 613 -6.67 -45.38 -25.63
C THR A 613 -7.52 -46.22 -26.58
N ALA A 614 -7.13 -47.48 -26.75
CA ALA A 614 -7.87 -48.48 -27.53
C ALA A 614 -7.78 -49.85 -26.83
N ASN A 615 -8.92 -50.48 -26.56
CA ASN A 615 -8.97 -51.78 -25.86
C ASN A 615 -9.63 -52.89 -26.68
N ALA A 616 -9.32 -54.14 -26.31
CA ALA A 616 -10.00 -55.33 -26.81
C ALA A 616 -10.03 -56.40 -25.70
N SER A 617 -11.20 -57.04 -25.52
CA SER A 617 -11.47 -57.96 -24.41
C SER A 617 -11.85 -59.37 -24.90
N MET A 618 -11.47 -60.37 -24.09
CA MET A 618 -11.73 -61.80 -24.26
C MET A 618 -12.28 -62.39 -22.96
N ASN A 619 -13.42 -63.07 -23.00
CA ASN A 619 -13.95 -63.82 -21.87
C ASN A 619 -13.51 -65.30 -21.96
N LEU A 620 -12.68 -65.73 -21.00
CA LEU A 620 -12.15 -67.08 -20.90
C LEU A 620 -12.94 -67.92 -19.89
N ARG A 621 -13.57 -69.00 -20.36
CA ARG A 621 -14.20 -70.05 -19.55
C ARG A 621 -13.36 -71.32 -19.53
N ILE A 622 -13.41 -72.04 -18.42
CA ILE A 622 -12.62 -73.26 -18.20
C ILE A 622 -13.55 -74.38 -17.70
N GLU A 623 -13.61 -75.48 -18.43
CA GLU A 623 -14.38 -76.68 -18.09
C GLU A 623 -13.71 -77.44 -16.92
N HIS A 624 -14.46 -77.68 -15.84
CA HIS A 624 -14.02 -78.43 -14.65
C HIS A 624 -15.20 -79.03 -13.86
N GLY A 625 -14.92 -80.09 -13.09
CA GLY A 625 -15.85 -80.69 -12.12
C GLY A 625 -16.21 -79.75 -10.96
N PRO A 626 -17.23 -80.05 -10.12
CA PRO A 626 -17.65 -79.13 -9.08
C PRO A 626 -16.61 -78.98 -7.96
N ILE A 627 -16.19 -77.74 -7.69
CA ILE A 627 -15.25 -77.37 -6.63
C ILE A 627 -16.01 -76.76 -5.48
N VAL A 628 -15.86 -77.30 -4.27
CA VAL A 628 -16.52 -76.80 -3.04
C VAL A 628 -15.97 -75.41 -2.65
N LEU A 629 -16.88 -74.48 -2.33
CA LEU A 629 -16.58 -73.10 -1.96
C LEU A 629 -17.10 -72.67 -0.57
N HIS A 630 -17.83 -73.52 0.16
CA HIS A 630 -18.29 -73.16 1.51
C HIS A 630 -17.14 -73.27 2.54
N GLN A 631 -17.06 -72.30 3.45
CA GLN A 631 -15.91 -72.12 4.34
C GLN A 631 -15.76 -73.21 5.42
N TYR A 632 -16.88 -73.79 5.86
CA TYR A 632 -16.90 -74.82 6.91
C TYR A 632 -17.79 -76.00 6.50
N ASN A 633 -17.40 -77.20 6.91
CA ASN A 633 -18.18 -78.44 6.73
C ASN A 633 -19.16 -78.67 7.90
N LYS A 634 -19.69 -77.59 8.49
CA LYS A 634 -20.63 -77.62 9.61
C LYS A 634 -21.36 -76.29 9.75
N VAL A 635 -22.56 -76.35 10.33
CA VAL A 635 -23.45 -75.23 10.64
C VAL A 635 -24.07 -75.45 12.01
N ALA A 636 -24.40 -74.38 12.73
CA ALA A 636 -24.93 -74.49 14.08
C ALA A 636 -26.17 -73.62 14.33
N TYR A 637 -27.22 -74.28 14.83
CA TYR A 637 -28.55 -73.74 15.07
C TYR A 637 -29.15 -74.34 16.34
N GLU A 638 -29.97 -73.56 17.05
CA GLU A 638 -30.69 -74.02 18.25
C GLU A 638 -32.02 -74.68 17.90
N ILE A 639 -32.58 -75.44 18.85
CA ILE A 639 -33.90 -76.07 18.70
C ILE A 639 -34.98 -74.99 18.46
N ASN A 640 -35.93 -75.28 17.58
CA ASN A 640 -36.95 -74.37 17.05
C ASN A 640 -36.45 -73.21 16.15
N GLU A 641 -35.14 -73.05 15.92
CA GLU A 641 -34.68 -72.15 14.86
C GLU A 641 -34.91 -72.76 13.47
N ASN A 642 -34.87 -71.92 12.42
CA ASN A 642 -34.86 -72.40 11.05
C ASN A 642 -33.41 -72.49 10.56
N ALA A 643 -32.87 -73.71 10.45
CA ALA A 643 -31.51 -73.93 9.98
C ALA A 643 -31.41 -73.82 8.45
N ALA A 644 -30.23 -73.43 7.97
CA ALA A 644 -29.87 -73.45 6.56
C ALA A 644 -28.52 -74.16 6.40
N VAL A 645 -28.54 -75.35 5.78
CA VAL A 645 -27.34 -76.11 5.40
C VAL A 645 -26.98 -75.71 3.97
N VAL A 646 -25.82 -75.06 3.79
CA VAL A 646 -25.46 -74.39 2.52
C VAL A 646 -24.32 -75.12 1.82
N CYS A 647 -24.59 -75.61 0.61
CA CYS A 647 -23.64 -76.25 -0.29
C CYS A 647 -23.35 -75.33 -1.50
N ARG A 648 -22.25 -74.60 -1.44
CA ARG A 648 -21.77 -73.70 -2.51
C ARG A 648 -20.65 -74.37 -3.31
N VAL A 649 -20.76 -74.39 -4.63
CA VAL A 649 -19.71 -74.91 -5.55
C VAL A 649 -19.50 -74.01 -6.77
N GLN A 650 -18.32 -74.11 -7.39
CA GLN A 650 -18.05 -73.60 -8.74
C GLN A 650 -17.97 -74.79 -9.71
N ALA A 651 -18.65 -74.73 -10.86
CA ALA A 651 -18.56 -75.80 -11.87
C ALA A 651 -18.92 -75.29 -13.27
N TYR A 652 -18.23 -75.78 -14.31
CA TYR A 652 -18.63 -75.57 -15.69
C TYR A 652 -18.36 -76.84 -16.50
N PRO A 653 -19.37 -77.48 -17.15
CA PRO A 653 -20.77 -77.07 -17.27
C PRO A 653 -21.58 -77.10 -15.95
N LYS A 654 -22.83 -76.62 -16.02
CA LYS A 654 -23.79 -76.52 -14.90
C LYS A 654 -23.93 -77.85 -14.13
N PRO A 655 -23.88 -77.85 -12.79
CA PRO A 655 -24.05 -79.04 -11.96
C PRO A 655 -25.50 -79.24 -11.47
N GLU A 656 -25.78 -80.47 -11.05
CA GLU A 656 -26.99 -80.93 -10.36
C GLU A 656 -26.69 -81.25 -8.89
N PHE A 657 -27.67 -81.08 -7.99
CA PHE A 657 -27.51 -81.23 -6.53
C PHE A 657 -28.51 -82.25 -5.96
N GLN A 658 -28.07 -83.02 -4.97
CA GLN A 658 -28.86 -83.97 -4.18
C GLN A 658 -28.39 -83.90 -2.71
N TRP A 659 -29.33 -83.91 -1.76
CA TRP A 659 -29.02 -83.91 -0.32
C TRP A 659 -29.30 -85.29 0.30
N GLN A 660 -28.52 -85.69 1.31
CA GLN A 660 -28.66 -86.97 2.03
C GLN A 660 -28.46 -86.73 3.54
N LEU A 661 -29.16 -87.47 4.41
CA LEU A 661 -29.04 -87.36 5.88
C LEU A 661 -28.35 -88.60 6.48
N GLY A 662 -27.27 -88.37 7.22
CA GLY A 662 -26.50 -89.40 7.91
C GLY A 662 -25.88 -90.39 6.92
N THR A 663 -26.01 -91.67 7.24
CA THR A 663 -25.58 -92.78 6.37
C THR A 663 -26.66 -93.22 5.37
N ASN A 664 -27.83 -92.58 5.36
CA ASN A 664 -28.91 -92.94 4.43
C ASN A 664 -28.57 -92.50 3.01
N THR A 665 -28.64 -93.44 2.06
CA THR A 665 -28.35 -93.17 0.65
C THR A 665 -29.56 -92.60 -0.11
N ALA A 666 -30.75 -92.63 0.48
CA ALA A 666 -31.93 -91.97 -0.07
C ALA A 666 -31.72 -90.44 -0.13
N ALA A 667 -32.08 -89.83 -1.25
CA ALA A 667 -32.05 -88.38 -1.38
C ALA A 667 -33.17 -87.77 -0.54
N LEU A 668 -32.83 -86.76 0.28
CA LEU A 668 -33.80 -85.86 0.87
C LEU A 668 -34.55 -85.14 -0.26
N SER A 669 -35.87 -85.13 -0.14
CA SER A 669 -36.77 -84.42 -1.04
C SER A 669 -37.58 -83.40 -0.23
N MET A 670 -38.27 -82.50 -0.92
CA MET A 670 -39.20 -81.54 -0.32
C MET A 670 -40.22 -82.29 0.53
N SER A 671 -40.22 -82.07 1.85
CA SER A 671 -41.14 -82.77 2.73
C SER A 671 -42.55 -82.20 2.62
N SER A 672 -43.58 -83.05 2.61
CA SER A 672 -44.99 -82.63 2.45
C SER A 672 -45.53 -81.78 3.61
N ASP A 673 -44.87 -81.82 4.76
CA ASP A 673 -45.13 -80.99 5.95
C ASP A 673 -44.34 -79.66 5.95
N GLY A 674 -43.48 -79.44 4.95
CA GLY A 674 -42.60 -78.27 4.86
C GLY A 674 -41.40 -78.29 5.81
N HIS A 675 -41.08 -79.43 6.43
CA HIS A 675 -39.93 -79.53 7.36
C HIS A 675 -38.59 -79.35 6.64
N TYR A 676 -38.42 -79.96 5.46
CA TYR A 676 -37.26 -79.80 4.58
C TYR A 676 -37.62 -79.04 3.29
N GLU A 677 -36.87 -77.98 2.98
CA GLU A 677 -36.98 -77.18 1.75
C GLU A 677 -35.60 -77.07 1.08
N ILE A 678 -35.49 -77.35 -0.22
CA ILE A 678 -34.22 -77.32 -0.98
C ILE A 678 -34.32 -76.29 -2.10
N ASN A 679 -33.53 -75.21 -2.00
CA ASN A 679 -33.46 -74.15 -3.01
C ASN A 679 -32.06 -74.07 -3.61
N THR A 680 -31.95 -74.02 -4.95
CA THR A 680 -30.66 -73.91 -5.66
C THR A 680 -30.61 -72.64 -6.50
N THR A 681 -29.66 -71.76 -6.20
CA THR A 681 -29.43 -70.48 -6.90
C THR A 681 -28.17 -70.53 -7.76
N THR A 682 -28.12 -69.65 -8.77
CA THR A 682 -26.97 -69.46 -9.66
C THR A 682 -26.42 -68.05 -9.50
N ASP A 683 -25.16 -67.93 -9.13
CA ASP A 683 -24.47 -66.65 -9.02
C ASP A 683 -23.64 -66.36 -10.29
N ASN A 684 -23.14 -65.12 -10.41
CA ASN A 684 -22.16 -64.77 -11.43
C ASN A 684 -20.93 -65.67 -11.36
N ASN A 685 -20.25 -65.83 -12.50
CA ASN A 685 -19.10 -66.71 -12.67
C ASN A 685 -19.40 -68.18 -12.32
N ASP A 686 -20.39 -68.82 -12.94
CA ASP A 686 -20.64 -70.28 -12.88
C ASP A 686 -20.55 -70.88 -11.45
N ILE A 687 -21.02 -70.12 -10.46
CA ILE A 687 -21.12 -70.54 -9.06
C ILE A 687 -22.57 -70.92 -8.79
N TYR A 688 -22.76 -72.04 -8.10
CA TYR A 688 -24.05 -72.63 -7.81
C TYR A 688 -24.15 -72.88 -6.31
N THR A 689 -25.24 -72.44 -5.69
CA THR A 689 -25.46 -72.61 -4.25
C THR A 689 -26.77 -73.36 -4.03
N SER A 690 -26.71 -74.57 -3.47
CA SER A 690 -27.89 -75.27 -2.97
C SER A 690 -28.00 -75.07 -1.46
N VAL A 691 -29.20 -74.81 -0.97
CA VAL A 691 -29.50 -74.58 0.44
C VAL A 691 -30.62 -75.51 0.86
N LEU A 692 -30.32 -76.43 1.78
CA LEU A 692 -31.31 -77.22 2.50
C LEU A 692 -31.73 -76.45 3.76
N ARG A 693 -32.95 -75.92 3.76
CA ARG A 693 -33.59 -75.26 4.90
C ARG A 693 -34.33 -76.32 5.72
N ILE A 694 -34.19 -76.24 7.03
CA ILE A 694 -34.84 -77.13 8.01
C ILE A 694 -35.67 -76.24 8.93
N ASN A 695 -36.99 -76.35 8.84
CA ASN A 695 -37.90 -75.46 9.56
C ASN A 695 -38.19 -76.00 10.96
N ARG A 696 -37.96 -75.19 12.01
CA ARG A 696 -38.05 -75.57 13.43
C ARG A 696 -37.25 -76.84 13.76
N VAL A 697 -35.93 -76.70 13.77
CA VAL A 697 -34.94 -77.75 14.11
C VAL A 697 -35.35 -78.53 15.36
N LYS A 698 -35.40 -79.85 15.24
CA LYS A 698 -35.63 -80.81 16.32
C LYS A 698 -34.33 -81.50 16.71
N HIS A 699 -34.36 -82.27 17.79
CA HIS A 699 -33.19 -83.06 18.21
C HIS A 699 -32.80 -84.16 17.19
N GLU A 700 -33.79 -84.69 16.45
CA GLU A 700 -33.59 -85.69 15.38
C GLU A 700 -32.94 -85.12 14.11
N ASP A 701 -32.94 -83.79 13.92
CA ASP A 701 -32.33 -83.15 12.74
C ASP A 701 -30.81 -82.99 12.86
N TYR A 702 -30.23 -83.10 14.08
CA TYR A 702 -28.79 -82.98 14.29
C TYR A 702 -28.04 -84.19 13.73
N GLY A 703 -27.08 -83.94 12.83
CA GLY A 703 -26.36 -85.00 12.13
C GLY A 703 -25.56 -84.48 10.94
N ASP A 704 -24.96 -85.40 10.20
CA ASP A 704 -24.16 -85.09 9.01
C ASP A 704 -25.03 -85.11 7.75
N TYR A 705 -25.17 -83.97 7.07
CA TYR A 705 -25.88 -83.84 5.80
C TYR A 705 -24.89 -83.89 4.65
N THR A 706 -25.03 -84.85 3.72
CA THR A 706 -24.16 -84.92 2.54
C THR A 706 -24.81 -84.25 1.35
N CYS A 707 -24.19 -83.17 0.86
CA CYS A 707 -24.47 -82.58 -0.44
C CYS A 707 -23.71 -83.36 -1.51
N ARG A 708 -24.42 -84.14 -2.32
CA ARG A 708 -23.90 -84.77 -3.53
C ARG A 708 -24.15 -83.83 -4.70
N VAL A 709 -23.10 -83.41 -5.39
CA VAL A 709 -23.19 -82.44 -6.49
C VAL A 709 -22.28 -82.85 -7.64
N GLY A 710 -22.80 -82.81 -8.87
CA GLY A 710 -22.11 -83.32 -10.04
C GLY A 710 -22.49 -82.62 -11.34
N ASN A 711 -21.55 -82.54 -12.27
CA ASN A 711 -21.80 -82.14 -13.66
C ASN A 711 -21.40 -83.27 -14.62
N SER A 712 -21.36 -82.99 -15.92
CA SER A 712 -20.98 -83.96 -16.95
C SER A 712 -19.52 -84.43 -16.90
N ILE A 713 -18.70 -83.92 -15.97
CA ILE A 713 -17.28 -84.25 -15.81
C ILE A 713 -17.07 -85.07 -14.54
N GLU A 714 -17.59 -84.60 -13.39
CA GLU A 714 -17.32 -85.21 -12.08
C GLU A 714 -18.54 -85.08 -11.15
N THR A 715 -18.68 -86.00 -10.19
CA THR A 715 -19.64 -85.92 -9.08
C THR A 715 -18.92 -86.07 -7.75
N ILE A 716 -19.04 -85.07 -6.90
CA ILE A 716 -18.42 -85.01 -5.56
C ILE A 716 -19.47 -85.16 -4.44
N ARG A 717 -19.00 -85.36 -3.21
CA ARG A 717 -19.80 -85.37 -1.98
C ARG A 717 -19.18 -84.44 -0.95
N ALA A 718 -19.95 -83.45 -0.48
CA ALA A 718 -19.57 -82.51 0.57
C ALA A 718 -20.41 -82.80 1.83
N PRO A 719 -19.84 -83.43 2.88
CA PRO A 719 -20.51 -83.61 4.16
C PRO A 719 -20.52 -82.29 4.95
N ILE A 720 -21.67 -81.95 5.54
CA ILE A 720 -21.91 -80.72 6.31
C ILE A 720 -22.69 -81.08 7.58
N ARG A 721 -22.08 -80.91 8.75
CA ARG A 721 -22.68 -81.28 10.03
C ARG A 721 -23.60 -80.19 10.60
N LEU A 722 -24.85 -80.53 10.92
CA LEU A 722 -25.72 -79.68 11.74
C LEU A 722 -25.52 -80.03 13.22
N GLN A 723 -25.23 -79.02 14.05
CA GLN A 723 -24.98 -79.16 15.49
C GLN A 723 -25.61 -78.00 16.30
N PRO A 724 -25.78 -78.11 17.63
CA PRO A 724 -26.23 -76.99 18.46
C PRO A 724 -25.20 -75.85 18.55
N LYS A 725 -25.63 -74.64 18.93
CA LYS A 725 -24.74 -73.47 19.07
C LYS A 725 -23.79 -73.60 20.26
N GLY A 726 -22.51 -73.35 20.03
CA GLY A 726 -21.42 -73.59 20.99
C GLY A 726 -20.39 -72.46 21.08
N PRO A 727 -19.33 -72.63 21.89
CA PRO A 727 -18.17 -71.74 21.88
C PRO A 727 -17.46 -71.77 20.52
N PRO A 728 -16.69 -70.72 20.17
CA PRO A 728 -16.00 -70.66 18.90
C PRO A 728 -14.76 -71.55 18.91
N GLU A 729 -14.35 -72.04 17.74
CA GLU A 729 -13.13 -72.83 17.61
C GLU A 729 -11.88 -71.94 17.68
N LYS A 730 -10.73 -72.56 18.00
CA LYS A 730 -9.47 -71.82 18.10
C LYS A 730 -9.09 -71.20 16.74
N PRO A 731 -8.67 -69.93 16.69
CA PRO A 731 -8.05 -69.35 15.51
C PRO A 731 -6.79 -70.13 15.11
N THR A 732 -6.57 -70.29 13.81
CA THR A 732 -5.43 -71.05 13.25
C THR A 732 -4.63 -70.20 12.26
N ASN A 733 -3.44 -70.66 11.89
CA ASN A 733 -2.57 -69.99 10.90
C ASN A 733 -2.30 -68.50 11.23
N LEU A 734 -2.07 -68.19 12.53
CA LEU A 734 -1.68 -66.83 12.92
C LEU A 734 -0.34 -66.46 12.28
N ALA A 735 -0.35 -65.41 11.48
CA ALA A 735 0.80 -64.86 10.77
C ALA A 735 0.83 -63.32 10.87
N VAL A 736 2.01 -62.75 10.64
CA VAL A 736 2.21 -61.31 10.55
C VAL A 736 2.01 -60.88 9.10
N ALA A 737 1.02 -60.03 8.85
CA ALA A 737 0.70 -59.51 7.52
C ALA A 737 1.55 -58.28 7.16
N ASP A 738 1.76 -57.37 8.11
CA ASP A 738 2.68 -56.23 7.96
C ASP A 738 3.21 -55.79 9.35
N VAL A 739 4.34 -55.08 9.33
CA VAL A 739 5.03 -54.56 10.49
C VAL A 739 5.34 -53.08 10.26
N GLY A 740 4.74 -52.19 11.04
CA GLY A 740 5.10 -50.78 11.08
C GLY A 740 6.24 -50.50 12.06
N SER A 741 6.54 -49.22 12.26
CA SER A 741 7.43 -48.78 13.34
C SER A 741 6.72 -48.68 14.69
N ASN A 742 5.38 -48.61 14.70
CA ASN A 742 4.54 -48.50 15.90
C ASN A 742 3.30 -49.40 15.89
N TYR A 743 3.22 -50.35 14.94
CA TYR A 743 2.11 -51.28 14.79
C TYR A 743 2.58 -52.63 14.25
N VAL A 744 1.80 -53.68 14.51
CA VAL A 744 1.92 -54.99 13.86
C VAL A 744 0.54 -55.41 13.38
N SER A 745 0.41 -55.70 12.09
CA SER A 745 -0.81 -56.22 11.49
C SER A 745 -0.76 -57.74 11.44
N LEU A 746 -1.75 -58.38 12.04
CA LEU A 746 -1.85 -59.83 12.20
C LEU A 746 -3.02 -60.38 11.39
N VAL A 747 -2.81 -61.51 10.73
CA VAL A 747 -3.83 -62.25 9.98
C VAL A 747 -3.91 -63.68 10.50
N TRP A 748 -5.10 -64.26 10.55
CA TRP A 748 -5.35 -65.62 10.99
C TRP A 748 -6.62 -66.17 10.34
N ASP A 749 -6.77 -67.49 10.31
CA ASP A 749 -8.03 -68.14 9.96
C ASP A 749 -8.93 -68.17 11.21
N PRO A 750 -10.13 -67.55 11.18
CA PRO A 750 -10.95 -67.32 12.38
C PRO A 750 -11.55 -68.57 13.04
N GLY A 751 -11.46 -69.76 12.42
CA GLY A 751 -12.14 -70.97 12.91
C GLY A 751 -13.67 -70.90 12.76
N PHE A 752 -14.39 -71.96 13.13
CA PHE A 752 -15.86 -71.94 13.13
C PHE A 752 -16.39 -71.15 14.34
N ASP A 753 -17.31 -70.22 14.10
CA ASP A 753 -17.82 -69.26 15.10
C ASP A 753 -18.79 -69.84 16.15
N GLY A 754 -19.08 -71.14 16.07
CA GLY A 754 -20.04 -71.82 16.93
C GLY A 754 -21.51 -71.59 16.53
N GLY A 755 -21.78 -70.98 15.36
CA GLY A 755 -23.11 -70.56 14.92
C GLY A 755 -23.54 -69.19 15.45
N ILE A 756 -22.58 -68.33 15.81
CA ILE A 756 -22.84 -67.04 16.47
C ILE A 756 -22.00 -65.93 15.82
N THR A 757 -22.65 -65.16 14.93
CA THR A 757 -22.02 -64.14 14.06
C THR A 757 -21.52 -62.87 14.79
N ASN A 758 -21.69 -62.79 16.12
CA ASN A 758 -21.13 -61.72 16.95
C ASN A 758 -19.83 -62.13 17.67
N THR A 759 -19.25 -63.27 17.31
CA THR A 759 -17.93 -63.71 17.79
C THR A 759 -16.87 -62.61 17.56
N LYS A 760 -16.11 -62.29 18.60
CA LYS A 760 -15.02 -61.31 18.58
C LYS A 760 -13.65 -61.95 18.72
N PHE A 761 -12.60 -61.27 18.28
CA PHE A 761 -11.21 -61.69 18.45
C PHE A 761 -10.45 -60.76 19.40
N PHE A 762 -9.67 -61.36 20.29
CA PHE A 762 -8.77 -60.65 21.20
C PHE A 762 -7.35 -61.13 20.95
N VAL A 763 -6.45 -60.21 20.64
CA VAL A 763 -5.01 -60.48 20.52
C VAL A 763 -4.37 -60.24 21.89
N SER A 764 -3.82 -61.28 22.50
CA SER A 764 -2.94 -61.14 23.66
C SER A 764 -1.50 -60.93 23.17
N PHE A 765 -0.79 -59.92 23.68
CA PHE A 765 0.60 -59.61 23.30
C PHE A 765 1.48 -59.25 24.50
N ARG A 766 2.80 -59.51 24.39
CA ARG A 766 3.79 -59.15 25.42
C ARG A 766 5.16 -58.82 24.82
N LYS A 767 5.91 -57.96 25.52
CA LYS A 767 7.32 -57.62 25.20
C LYS A 767 8.24 -58.80 25.52
N VAL A 768 9.14 -59.14 24.60
CA VAL A 768 10.17 -60.18 24.78
C VAL A 768 11.56 -59.65 24.43
N ALA A 769 12.60 -60.31 24.94
CA ALA A 769 13.97 -60.01 24.56
C ALA A 769 14.22 -60.35 23.08
N ILE A 770 15.11 -59.58 22.43
CA ILE A 770 15.45 -59.73 21.01
C ILE A 770 16.11 -61.11 20.80
N PRO A 771 15.57 -62.00 19.94
CA PRO A 771 16.03 -63.40 19.84
C PRO A 771 17.37 -63.58 19.11
N HIS A 772 17.94 -62.52 18.51
CA HIS A 772 19.28 -62.54 17.92
C HIS A 772 20.24 -61.69 18.76
N HIS A 773 21.02 -62.39 19.58
CA HIS A 773 22.01 -61.81 20.48
C HIS A 773 23.36 -61.74 19.75
N ASP A 774 23.65 -60.59 19.15
CA ASP A 774 25.01 -60.11 18.89
C ASP A 774 24.97 -58.60 18.58
N GLN A 775 25.99 -57.86 19.02
CA GLN A 775 26.22 -56.43 18.72
C GLN A 775 25.42 -55.33 19.48
N VAL A 776 25.16 -55.46 20.79
CA VAL A 776 24.92 -54.29 21.67
C VAL A 776 25.85 -54.36 22.89
N LYS A 777 26.46 -53.24 23.27
CA LYS A 777 27.39 -53.10 24.41
C LYS A 777 26.62 -52.63 25.66
N GLU A 778 27.05 -53.09 26.83
CA GLU A 778 26.31 -53.07 28.13
C GLU A 778 25.81 -51.72 28.68
N ASP A 779 26.13 -50.58 28.05
CA ASP A 779 25.95 -49.24 28.65
C ASP A 779 24.68 -48.49 28.17
N CYS A 780 23.90 -49.08 27.27
CA CYS A 780 22.49 -48.72 27.11
C CYS A 780 21.67 -49.66 27.99
N GLY A 781 21.08 -49.10 29.06
CA GLY A 781 20.28 -49.85 30.02
C GLY A 781 19.00 -50.44 29.43
N ILE A 782 19.11 -51.56 28.73
CA ILE A 782 18.01 -52.52 28.53
C ILE A 782 17.75 -53.18 29.88
N VAL A 783 17.17 -52.41 30.80
CA VAL A 783 16.48 -52.95 31.97
C VAL A 783 15.43 -53.91 31.44
N GLN A 784 15.36 -55.08 32.07
CA GLN A 784 14.55 -56.24 31.71
C GLN A 784 13.04 -55.90 31.55
N GLN A 785 12.63 -55.29 30.44
CA GLN A 785 11.22 -55.20 30.03
C GLN A 785 10.76 -56.47 29.31
N VAL A 786 11.11 -57.64 29.87
CA VAL A 786 10.37 -58.87 29.58
C VAL A 786 9.10 -58.81 30.42
N SER A 787 7.98 -58.48 29.79
CA SER A 787 6.68 -58.53 30.45
C SER A 787 6.29 -59.99 30.62
N SER A 788 6.23 -60.47 31.88
CA SER A 788 5.61 -61.76 32.19
C SER A 788 4.10 -61.72 31.94
N GLU A 789 3.48 -60.56 32.11
CA GLU A 789 2.06 -60.31 31.85
C GLU A 789 1.77 -60.13 30.35
N TRP A 790 0.60 -60.64 29.95
CA TRP A 790 0.05 -60.48 28.61
C TRP A 790 -0.95 -59.31 28.62
N MET A 791 -0.73 -58.34 27.74
CA MET A 791 -1.69 -57.27 27.45
C MET A 791 -2.70 -57.79 26.42
N GLU A 792 -3.95 -57.29 26.41
CA GLU A 792 -4.96 -57.68 25.42
C GLU A 792 -5.39 -56.48 24.57
N TYR A 793 -5.60 -56.74 23.27
CA TYR A 793 -6.13 -55.80 22.29
C TYR A 793 -7.43 -56.37 21.69
N ASP A 794 -8.53 -55.62 21.77
CA ASP A 794 -9.82 -56.02 21.21
C ASP A 794 -9.86 -55.70 19.71
N CYS A 795 -9.71 -56.73 18.88
CA CYS A 795 -9.76 -56.65 17.42
C CYS A 795 -11.19 -56.68 16.87
N GLN A 796 -12.23 -56.67 17.72
CA GLN A 796 -13.63 -56.81 17.33
C GLN A 796 -13.83 -58.00 16.37
N ARG A 797 -14.13 -57.75 15.09
CA ARG A 797 -14.28 -58.77 14.04
C ARG A 797 -13.27 -58.60 12.91
N ASP A 798 -12.25 -57.79 13.13
CA ASP A 798 -11.36 -57.33 12.08
C ASP A 798 -10.22 -58.33 11.86
N VAL A 799 -10.11 -58.82 10.63
CA VAL A 799 -9.04 -59.70 10.15
C VAL A 799 -8.64 -59.20 8.75
N PRO A 800 -7.40 -58.69 8.55
CA PRO A 800 -6.33 -58.55 9.53
C PRO A 800 -6.60 -57.48 10.60
N CYS A 801 -5.98 -57.64 11.78
CA CYS A 801 -6.05 -56.69 12.89
C CYS A 801 -4.69 -56.04 13.15
N SER A 802 -4.65 -54.71 13.28
CA SER A 802 -3.43 -53.94 13.53
C SER A 802 -3.30 -53.51 14.99
N VAL A 803 -2.47 -54.24 15.74
CA VAL A 803 -2.22 -53.97 17.16
C VAL A 803 -1.42 -52.68 17.32
N THR A 804 -1.96 -51.74 18.11
CA THR A 804 -1.41 -50.40 18.33
C THR A 804 -1.72 -49.86 19.73
N PRO A 805 -0.90 -48.94 20.29
CA PRO A 805 0.44 -48.57 19.85
C PRO A 805 1.51 -49.56 20.35
N LEU A 806 2.59 -49.74 19.58
CA LEU A 806 3.75 -50.55 19.95
C LEU A 806 5.04 -49.70 19.91
N ASP A 807 6.01 -50.03 20.76
CA ASP A 807 7.34 -49.40 20.75
C ASP A 807 8.17 -49.80 19.52
N GLN A 808 8.93 -48.86 18.96
CA GLN A 808 9.81 -49.10 17.80
C GLN A 808 11.04 -49.94 18.14
N TYR A 809 11.53 -50.73 17.17
CA TYR A 809 12.63 -51.69 17.31
C TYR A 809 12.50 -52.67 18.50
N GLN A 810 11.29 -52.91 19.02
CA GLN A 810 11.02 -53.83 20.13
C GLN A 810 10.41 -55.13 19.60
N SER A 811 10.84 -56.26 20.17
CA SER A 811 10.29 -57.59 19.87
C SER A 811 9.06 -57.89 20.74
N TYR A 812 8.02 -58.40 20.11
CA TYR A 812 6.75 -58.78 20.74
C TYR A 812 6.34 -60.19 20.33
N VAL A 813 5.64 -60.90 21.22
CA VAL A 813 4.96 -62.16 20.93
C VAL A 813 3.46 -61.96 21.03
N PHE A 814 2.72 -62.49 20.06
CA PHE A 814 1.26 -62.34 19.90
C PHE A 814 0.58 -63.72 19.84
N LYS A 815 -0.64 -63.81 20.37
CA LYS A 815 -1.57 -64.94 20.19
C LYS A 815 -3.02 -64.43 20.17
N VAL A 816 -3.94 -65.19 19.58
CA VAL A 816 -5.33 -64.76 19.38
C VAL A 816 -6.30 -65.77 19.97
N LYS A 817 -7.36 -65.28 20.63
CA LYS A 817 -8.52 -66.09 21.06
C LYS A 817 -9.80 -65.50 20.46
N ALA A 818 -10.77 -66.37 20.17
CA ALA A 818 -12.12 -65.99 19.80
C ALA A 818 -13.04 -66.00 21.04
N LEU A 819 -14.04 -65.13 21.09
CA LEU A 819 -15.01 -65.01 22.19
C LEU A 819 -16.42 -64.80 21.63
N ASN A 820 -17.37 -65.63 22.02
CA ASN A 820 -18.79 -65.47 21.69
C ASN A 820 -19.65 -65.57 22.97
N SER A 821 -20.97 -65.46 22.85
CA SER A 821 -21.88 -65.51 24.01
C SER A 821 -21.98 -66.85 24.73
N LYS A 822 -21.39 -67.93 24.19
CA LYS A 822 -21.34 -69.28 24.79
C LYS A 822 -19.99 -69.58 25.45
N GLY A 823 -18.92 -68.84 25.14
CA GLY A 823 -17.60 -69.03 25.73
C GLY A 823 -16.46 -68.44 24.91
N HIS A 824 -15.23 -68.70 25.36
CA HIS A 824 -13.99 -68.39 24.62
C HIS A 824 -13.43 -69.65 23.96
N SER A 825 -12.67 -69.47 22.87
CA SER A 825 -11.85 -70.52 22.29
C SER A 825 -10.56 -70.71 23.08
N GLU A 826 -9.91 -71.85 22.86
CA GLU A 826 -8.47 -71.97 23.12
C GLU A 826 -7.68 -70.93 22.30
N PRO A 827 -6.53 -70.43 22.80
CA PRO A 827 -5.66 -69.53 22.03
C PRO A 827 -5.02 -70.19 20.80
N SER A 828 -4.65 -69.37 19.82
CA SER A 828 -3.85 -69.75 18.65
C SER A 828 -2.41 -70.13 19.00
N ASN A 829 -1.65 -70.57 18.00
CA ASN A 829 -0.18 -70.56 18.08
C ASN A 829 0.35 -69.14 18.37
N GLU A 830 1.50 -69.05 19.04
CA GLU A 830 2.19 -67.77 19.28
C GLU A 830 3.02 -67.38 18.03
N VAL A 831 3.11 -66.09 17.71
CA VAL A 831 3.99 -65.54 16.66
C VAL A 831 4.82 -64.39 17.22
N ALA A 832 6.11 -64.34 16.87
CA ALA A 832 7.05 -63.31 17.31
C ALA A 832 7.44 -62.39 16.16
N THR A 833 7.52 -61.08 16.38
CA THR A 833 8.07 -60.12 15.41
C THR A 833 8.65 -58.88 16.08
N THR A 834 9.49 -58.14 15.36
CA THR A 834 10.15 -56.90 15.81
C THR A 834 9.70 -55.75 14.92
N THR A 835 9.14 -54.71 15.53
CA THR A 835 8.72 -53.47 14.85
C THR A 835 9.88 -52.79 14.10
N LYS A 836 9.60 -52.14 12.95
CA LYS A 836 10.61 -51.43 12.13
C LYS A 836 11.15 -50.17 12.84
N ILE A 837 12.28 -49.65 12.38
CA ILE A 837 12.82 -48.34 12.81
C ILE A 837 12.18 -47.24 11.95
N SER A 838 11.78 -46.12 12.55
CA SER A 838 11.08 -45.02 11.86
C SER A 838 12.01 -44.06 11.10
N LYS A 839 13.07 -43.55 11.75
CA LYS A 839 14.13 -42.70 11.15
C LYS A 839 15.42 -42.78 11.98
N ILE A 840 16.58 -42.68 11.33
CA ILE A 840 17.90 -42.53 11.98
C ILE A 840 18.14 -41.03 12.29
N PRO A 841 18.57 -40.65 13.51
CA PRO A 841 18.84 -39.26 13.84
C PRO A 841 20.04 -38.69 13.06
N VAL A 842 20.04 -37.38 12.84
CA VAL A 842 21.18 -36.62 12.29
C VAL A 842 22.14 -36.20 13.42
N PRO A 843 23.41 -35.89 13.13
CA PRO A 843 24.30 -35.23 14.09
C PRO A 843 23.69 -33.91 14.59
N LEU A 844 23.86 -33.58 15.87
CA LEU A 844 23.44 -32.30 16.45
C LEU A 844 24.38 -31.15 16.08
N HIS A 845 25.68 -31.43 16.01
CA HIS A 845 26.71 -30.48 15.59
C HIS A 845 27.89 -31.23 14.97
N VAL A 846 28.53 -30.60 13.97
CA VAL A 846 29.74 -31.10 13.31
C VAL A 846 30.66 -29.90 13.07
N GLY A 847 31.81 -29.87 13.73
CA GLY A 847 32.85 -28.86 13.52
C GLY A 847 34.08 -29.48 12.89
N PHE A 848 34.69 -28.80 11.92
CA PHE A 848 35.95 -29.22 11.30
C PHE A 848 36.98 -28.08 11.29
N ASP A 849 38.13 -28.35 11.90
CA ASP A 849 39.28 -27.45 11.89
C ASP A 849 40.23 -27.86 10.75
N PRO A 850 40.40 -27.01 9.70
CA PRO A 850 41.25 -27.33 8.56
C PRO A 850 42.75 -27.28 8.86
N ASP A 851 43.19 -26.53 9.88
CA ASP A 851 44.60 -26.39 10.23
C ASP A 851 45.09 -27.59 11.05
N THR A 852 44.26 -28.10 11.97
CA THR A 852 44.57 -29.28 12.79
C THR A 852 44.03 -30.60 12.22
N LYS A 853 43.18 -30.54 11.19
CA LYS A 853 42.41 -31.67 10.60
C LYS A 853 41.51 -32.40 11.61
N GLN A 854 41.09 -31.72 12.68
CA GLN A 854 40.29 -32.30 13.75
C GLN A 854 38.79 -32.13 13.45
N LEU A 855 38.06 -33.25 13.44
CA LEU A 855 36.61 -33.30 13.30
C LEU A 855 35.98 -33.55 14.69
N GLY A 856 35.22 -32.58 15.19
CA GLY A 856 34.34 -32.73 16.34
C GLY A 856 32.92 -33.06 15.88
N LEU A 857 32.28 -34.06 16.50
CA LEU A 857 30.91 -34.45 16.19
C LEU A 857 30.10 -34.71 17.46
N SER A 858 28.88 -34.17 17.52
CA SER A 858 27.92 -34.35 18.61
C SER A 858 26.68 -35.07 18.11
N VAL A 859 26.24 -36.11 18.82
CA VAL A 859 25.06 -36.92 18.48
C VAL A 859 24.10 -36.93 19.65
N GLY A 860 22.81 -36.71 19.40
CA GLY A 860 21.79 -36.71 20.45
C GLY A 860 21.60 -38.06 21.15
N ALA A 861 20.94 -38.05 22.30
CA ALA A 861 20.64 -39.27 23.07
C ALA A 861 19.90 -40.29 22.20
N THR A 862 20.50 -41.47 21.99
CA THR A 862 19.93 -42.54 21.17
C THR A 862 20.50 -43.90 21.58
N CYS A 863 19.63 -44.92 21.61
CA CYS A 863 20.02 -46.31 21.90
C CYS A 863 20.38 -47.12 20.63
N LEU A 864 20.37 -46.48 19.45
CA LEU A 864 20.74 -47.14 18.18
C LEU A 864 22.27 -47.27 18.08
N ALA A 865 22.77 -48.46 17.74
CA ALA A 865 24.20 -48.64 17.46
C ALA A 865 24.57 -47.97 16.12
N LEU A 866 25.21 -46.80 16.18
CA LEU A 866 25.51 -45.96 15.00
C LEU A 866 27.02 -45.84 14.72
N ILE A 867 27.34 -45.58 13.45
CA ILE A 867 28.63 -45.09 12.98
C ILE A 867 28.44 -43.74 12.28
N ALA A 868 29.46 -42.87 12.33
CA ALA A 868 29.50 -41.65 11.53
C ALA A 868 30.36 -41.89 10.26
N VAL A 869 29.81 -41.64 9.08
CA VAL A 869 30.51 -41.74 7.80
C VAL A 869 30.85 -40.32 7.33
N VAL A 870 32.15 -40.06 7.13
CA VAL A 870 32.70 -38.74 6.80
C VAL A 870 33.09 -38.71 5.32
N GLU A 871 32.67 -37.66 4.61
CA GLU A 871 32.95 -37.45 3.19
C GLU A 871 33.59 -36.07 2.94
N THR A 872 34.49 -35.99 1.94
CA THR A 872 35.13 -34.74 1.47
C THR A 872 35.06 -34.64 -0.06
N ILE A 873 35.33 -33.47 -0.61
CA ILE A 873 35.33 -33.22 -2.06
C ILE A 873 36.73 -33.48 -2.66
N GLY A 874 36.82 -34.34 -3.68
CA GLY A 874 38.05 -34.65 -4.41
C GLY A 874 37.91 -34.55 -5.94
N PHE A 875 39.06 -34.46 -6.62
CA PHE A 875 39.19 -34.41 -8.08
C PHE A 875 40.02 -35.60 -8.59
N HIS A 876 39.55 -36.83 -8.39
CA HIS A 876 40.18 -38.02 -8.96
C HIS A 876 39.47 -38.43 -10.27
N GLU A 877 40.24 -38.77 -11.30
CA GLU A 877 39.79 -39.32 -12.61
C GLU A 877 38.76 -38.52 -13.43
N SER A 878 38.33 -37.33 -12.98
CA SER A 878 37.43 -36.46 -13.75
C SER A 878 37.62 -34.98 -13.42
N PRO A 879 37.35 -34.05 -14.36
CA PRO A 879 37.45 -32.60 -14.13
C PRO A 879 36.32 -32.04 -13.24
N ILE A 880 35.46 -32.92 -12.69
CA ILE A 880 34.28 -32.58 -11.90
C ILE A 880 34.54 -33.01 -10.45
N ALA A 881 34.30 -32.11 -9.51
CA ALA A 881 34.49 -32.38 -8.09
C ALA A 881 33.45 -33.39 -7.58
N THR A 882 33.87 -34.46 -6.92
CA THR A 882 32.96 -35.51 -6.39
C THR A 882 33.20 -35.76 -4.90
N TRP A 883 32.14 -36.17 -4.19
CA TRP A 883 32.22 -36.51 -2.77
C TRP A 883 32.75 -37.94 -2.60
N GLN A 884 33.77 -38.10 -1.75
CA GLN A 884 34.41 -39.38 -1.47
C GLN A 884 34.46 -39.63 0.05
N ILE A 885 34.22 -40.88 0.46
CA ILE A 885 34.27 -41.29 1.87
C ILE A 885 35.72 -41.30 2.34
N VAL A 886 36.02 -40.51 3.36
CA VAL A 886 37.36 -40.38 3.97
C VAL A 886 37.54 -41.40 5.08
N GLN A 887 36.56 -41.51 5.98
CA GLN A 887 36.64 -42.37 7.17
C GLN A 887 35.24 -42.72 7.70
N SER A 888 35.13 -43.88 8.35
CA SER A 888 33.98 -44.26 9.18
C SER A 888 34.39 -44.32 10.66
N ILE A 889 33.69 -43.59 11.51
CA ILE A 889 34.01 -43.39 12.93
C ILE A 889 32.96 -44.13 13.78
N PRO A 890 33.34 -45.11 14.61
CA PRO A 890 32.39 -45.81 15.48
C PRO A 890 31.96 -44.92 16.65
N LEU A 891 30.65 -44.86 16.91
CA LEU A 891 30.08 -44.05 18.00
C LEU A 891 29.71 -44.92 19.21
N ALA A 892 30.02 -44.41 20.40
CA ALA A 892 29.64 -45.02 21.68
C ALA A 892 28.47 -44.22 22.28
N VAL A 893 27.34 -44.21 21.58
CA VAL A 893 26.18 -43.39 21.97
C VAL A 893 25.59 -43.83 23.31
N SER A 894 25.32 -42.85 24.18
CA SER A 894 24.58 -43.07 25.42
C SER A 894 23.10 -42.82 25.19
N GLY A 895 22.24 -43.77 25.57
CA GLY A 895 20.79 -43.65 25.43
C GLY A 895 20.15 -42.50 26.23
N ASN A 896 20.87 -41.95 27.21
CA ASN A 896 20.35 -40.96 28.16
C ASN A 896 20.91 -39.53 27.96
N GLY A 897 21.85 -39.31 27.05
CA GLY A 897 22.47 -37.99 26.86
C GLY A 897 23.23 -37.82 25.54
N PRO A 898 23.48 -36.57 25.09
CA PRO A 898 24.24 -36.33 23.87
C PRO A 898 25.67 -36.85 24.03
N THR A 899 26.18 -37.48 22.98
CA THR A 899 27.50 -38.10 22.92
C THR A 899 28.38 -37.28 21.99
N TYR A 900 29.49 -36.77 22.53
CA TYR A 900 30.50 -36.02 21.77
C TYR A 900 31.69 -36.92 21.43
N LYS A 901 32.28 -36.74 20.25
CA LYS A 901 33.50 -37.44 19.82
C LYS A 901 34.36 -36.57 18.91
N GLU A 902 35.66 -36.65 19.10
CA GLU A 902 36.65 -36.04 18.21
C GLU A 902 37.44 -37.12 17.47
N GLN A 903 37.86 -36.80 16.25
CA GLN A 903 38.69 -37.65 15.41
C GLN A 903 39.55 -36.79 14.47
N VAL A 904 40.85 -37.10 14.38
CA VAL A 904 41.73 -36.47 13.37
C VAL A 904 41.57 -37.22 12.05
N LEU A 905 41.40 -36.48 10.95
CA LEU A 905 41.21 -37.01 9.59
C LEU A 905 42.55 -37.04 8.82
N GLU A 906 43.21 -38.20 8.80
CA GLU A 906 44.56 -38.33 8.25
C GLU A 906 44.63 -38.15 6.71
N ASN A 907 43.68 -38.72 5.97
CA ASN A 907 43.65 -38.74 4.50
C ASN A 907 42.77 -37.65 3.89
N MET A 908 43.23 -36.39 3.92
CA MET A 908 42.58 -35.30 3.16
C MET A 908 43.23 -35.08 1.79
N TYR A 909 42.42 -35.12 0.74
CA TYR A 909 42.81 -34.75 -0.62
C TYR A 909 42.84 -33.23 -0.79
N SER A 910 43.95 -32.67 -1.30
CA SER A 910 44.03 -31.24 -1.64
C SER A 910 43.74 -31.00 -3.12
N ALA A 911 42.97 -29.95 -3.41
CA ALA A 911 42.58 -29.60 -4.78
C ALA A 911 43.60 -28.65 -5.43
N ARG A 912 44.49 -29.19 -6.28
CA ARG A 912 45.38 -28.38 -7.13
C ARG A 912 44.92 -28.37 -8.58
N ARG A 913 44.79 -27.18 -9.19
CA ARG A 913 44.61 -27.01 -10.64
C ARG A 913 45.98 -26.94 -11.32
N SER A 914 46.17 -27.75 -12.36
CA SER A 914 47.30 -27.63 -13.30
C SER A 914 46.77 -27.05 -14.61
N SER A 915 47.33 -25.94 -15.09
CA SER A 915 46.95 -25.33 -16.36
C SER A 915 47.81 -25.89 -17.52
N GLY A 916 47.15 -26.54 -18.48
CA GLY A 916 47.79 -27.00 -19.71
C GLY A 916 48.08 -25.83 -20.66
N ARG A 917 49.33 -25.71 -21.14
CA ARG A 917 49.75 -24.72 -22.13
C ARG A 917 49.15 -24.99 -23.52
N SER A 918 48.73 -23.94 -24.22
CA SER A 918 48.58 -23.93 -25.69
C SER A 918 49.42 -22.79 -26.29
N MET A 919 50.12 -23.07 -27.40
CA MET A 919 50.87 -22.04 -28.13
C MET A 919 49.93 -21.19 -29.01
N ALA A 920 49.95 -19.86 -28.83
CA ALA A 920 49.71 -18.86 -29.87
C ALA A 920 50.17 -17.47 -29.37
N ASN A 921 50.58 -16.63 -30.33
CA ASN A 921 51.40 -15.42 -30.18
C ASN A 921 50.82 -14.23 -29.37
N ASP A 922 51.77 -13.37 -28.99
CA ASP A 922 51.76 -11.91 -28.77
C ASP A 922 50.91 -11.24 -27.67
N ASP A 923 51.67 -10.71 -26.70
CA ASP A 923 51.55 -9.46 -25.92
C ASP A 923 50.43 -9.21 -24.87
N ASP A 924 50.95 -8.91 -23.66
CA ASP A 924 50.40 -8.15 -22.52
C ASP A 924 49.01 -8.49 -21.93
N PHE A 925 49.00 -9.32 -20.86
CA PHE A 925 48.09 -9.15 -19.71
C PHE A 925 48.75 -9.64 -18.39
N PRO A 926 48.42 -9.06 -17.21
CA PRO A 926 49.17 -9.27 -15.96
C PRO A 926 48.74 -10.52 -15.17
N MET A 927 49.62 -10.97 -14.27
CA MET A 927 49.37 -12.09 -13.35
C MET A 927 48.11 -11.87 -12.48
N ALA A 928 47.21 -12.84 -12.50
CA ALA A 928 46.15 -13.00 -11.50
C ALA A 928 46.60 -13.98 -10.40
N LEU A 929 46.26 -13.67 -9.14
CA LEU A 929 46.64 -14.45 -7.96
C LEU A 929 45.99 -15.84 -7.93
N GLU A 930 46.71 -16.83 -7.39
CA GLU A 930 46.16 -18.15 -7.06
C GLU A 930 45.29 -18.06 -5.80
N GLU A 931 44.02 -18.45 -5.87
CA GLU A 931 43.16 -18.67 -4.70
C GLU A 931 43.06 -20.17 -4.38
N GLU A 932 43.54 -20.57 -3.19
CA GLU A 932 43.30 -21.91 -2.65
C GLU A 932 41.87 -22.03 -2.10
N ILE A 933 41.16 -23.09 -2.48
CA ILE A 933 39.77 -23.34 -2.03
C ILE A 933 39.81 -24.20 -0.75
N PRO A 934 39.19 -23.78 0.36
CA PRO A 934 39.20 -24.55 1.61
C PRO A 934 38.41 -25.87 1.48
N PRO A 935 38.84 -26.94 2.17
CA PRO A 935 38.20 -28.25 2.08
C PRO A 935 36.79 -28.25 2.68
N LYS A 936 35.83 -28.89 2.00
CA LYS A 936 34.46 -29.10 2.50
C LYS A 936 34.29 -30.53 3.01
N VAL A 937 33.82 -30.66 4.24
CA VAL A 937 33.59 -31.95 4.91
C VAL A 937 32.10 -32.09 5.25
N ARG A 938 31.55 -33.29 5.14
CA ARG A 938 30.19 -33.62 5.59
C ARG A 938 30.12 -34.99 6.25
N VAL A 939 29.14 -35.19 7.13
CA VAL A 939 28.99 -36.39 7.95
C VAL A 939 27.54 -36.88 7.94
N LYS A 940 27.33 -38.19 7.86
CA LYS A 940 26.02 -38.84 8.06
C LYS A 940 26.13 -39.95 9.11
N LEU A 941 25.04 -40.24 9.81
CA LEU A 941 24.98 -41.37 10.75
C LEU A 941 24.34 -42.58 10.08
N CYS A 942 24.95 -43.76 10.23
CA CYS A 942 24.45 -45.02 9.68
C CYS A 942 24.38 -46.11 10.76
N LEU A 943 23.51 -47.10 10.58
CA LEU A 943 23.45 -48.25 11.49
C LEU A 943 24.74 -49.07 11.39
N LYS A 944 25.33 -49.40 12.55
CA LYS A 944 26.58 -50.18 12.64
C LYS A 944 26.45 -51.58 12.04
N SER A 945 25.25 -52.17 12.07
CA SER A 945 24.95 -53.48 11.50
C SER A 945 24.68 -53.47 9.99
N SER A 946 24.37 -52.29 9.41
CA SER A 946 24.20 -52.14 7.96
C SER A 946 24.44 -50.70 7.54
N HIS A 947 25.59 -50.48 6.89
CA HIS A 947 26.04 -49.15 6.44
C HIS A 947 25.22 -48.57 5.27
N GLU A 948 24.25 -49.32 4.74
CA GLU A 948 23.31 -48.86 3.70
C GLU A 948 22.18 -48.01 4.29
N TYR A 949 21.81 -48.25 5.56
CA TYR A 949 20.77 -47.49 6.25
C TYR A 949 21.40 -46.34 7.01
N CYS A 950 21.32 -45.14 6.43
CA CYS A 950 21.82 -43.89 6.98
C CYS A 950 20.72 -42.84 7.14
N GLY A 951 20.92 -41.92 8.09
CA GLY A 951 20.19 -40.65 8.17
C GLY A 951 20.72 -39.62 7.18
N ASP A 952 20.14 -38.42 7.24
CA ASP A 952 20.53 -37.30 6.37
C ASP A 952 21.95 -36.80 6.68
N TYR A 953 22.58 -36.12 5.71
CA TYR A 953 23.90 -35.51 5.86
C TYR A 953 23.85 -34.20 6.66
N MET A 954 24.91 -33.93 7.41
CA MET A 954 25.23 -32.63 8.03
C MET A 954 26.59 -32.16 7.50
N ASP A 955 26.65 -30.95 6.95
CA ASP A 955 27.92 -30.33 6.54
C ASP A 955 28.66 -29.79 7.77
N ALA A 956 30.00 -29.83 7.77
CA ALA A 956 30.81 -29.38 8.89
C ALA A 956 31.01 -27.85 8.90
N GLU A 957 30.84 -27.23 10.06
CA GLU A 957 31.18 -25.82 10.27
C GLU A 957 32.70 -25.66 10.39
N ILE A 958 33.27 -24.68 9.66
CA ILE A 958 34.72 -24.45 9.61
C ILE A 958 35.14 -23.55 10.79
N GLY A 959 35.91 -24.09 11.71
CA GLY A 959 36.38 -23.40 12.92
C GLY A 959 37.07 -24.33 13.92
N PRO A 960 37.63 -23.81 15.02
CA PRO A 960 38.28 -24.64 16.04
C PRO A 960 37.28 -25.63 16.64
N ALA A 961 37.67 -26.90 16.76
CA ALA A 961 36.77 -28.00 17.13
C ALA A 961 36.16 -27.93 18.55
N LEU A 962 36.54 -26.95 19.38
CA LEU A 962 36.11 -26.81 20.76
C LEU A 962 35.11 -25.65 20.93
N ILE A 963 33.83 -25.97 21.15
CA ILE A 963 32.82 -24.99 21.60
C ILE A 963 32.48 -25.28 23.07
N HIS A 964 32.80 -24.32 23.94
CA HIS A 964 32.36 -24.33 25.34
C HIS A 964 30.83 -24.20 25.43
N ASP A 965 30.20 -25.01 26.28
CA ASP A 965 28.81 -24.85 26.68
C ASP A 965 28.55 -23.42 27.18
N SER A 966 27.84 -22.63 26.38
CA SER A 966 27.26 -21.36 26.80
C SER A 966 25.80 -21.32 26.34
N ALA A 967 24.91 -21.65 27.28
CA ALA A 967 23.48 -21.60 27.08
C ALA A 967 23.02 -20.14 26.91
N PHE A 968 23.09 -19.63 25.68
CA PHE A 968 22.47 -18.36 25.30
C PHE A 968 20.94 -18.49 25.35
N ILE A 969 20.36 -18.28 26.54
CA ILE A 969 18.93 -18.06 26.69
C ILE A 969 18.61 -16.74 26.00
N ALA A 970 17.92 -16.82 24.87
CA ALA A 970 17.45 -15.65 24.14
C ALA A 970 16.61 -14.76 25.07
N THR A 971 16.90 -13.45 25.08
CA THR A 971 16.25 -12.47 25.94
C THR A 971 14.70 -12.48 25.93
N PRO A 972 13.97 -12.80 24.83
CA PRO A 972 12.51 -12.92 24.90
C PRO A 972 12.00 -14.13 25.71
N THR A 973 12.71 -15.26 25.76
CA THR A 973 12.23 -16.45 26.51
C THR A 973 12.40 -16.27 28.01
N LEU A 974 13.44 -15.57 28.46
CA LEU A 974 13.63 -15.27 29.88
C LEU A 974 12.54 -14.31 30.39
N ILE A 975 12.13 -13.33 29.59
CA ILE A 975 10.99 -12.45 29.91
C ILE A 975 9.67 -13.25 29.95
N ALA A 976 9.43 -14.14 28.99
CA ALA A 976 8.22 -14.98 28.98
C ALA A 976 8.13 -15.91 30.20
N ILE A 977 9.26 -16.50 30.64
CA ILE A 977 9.34 -17.34 31.84
C ILE A 977 9.13 -16.49 33.10
N VAL A 978 9.80 -15.34 33.24
CA VAL A 978 9.62 -14.45 34.40
C VAL A 978 8.18 -13.94 34.50
N VAL A 979 7.56 -13.52 33.39
CA VAL A 979 6.15 -13.08 33.37
C VAL A 979 5.22 -14.24 33.71
N SER A 980 5.45 -15.44 33.17
CA SER A 980 4.64 -16.63 33.51
C SER A 980 4.77 -17.02 34.98
N CYS A 981 5.97 -16.99 35.55
CA CYS A 981 6.21 -17.24 36.96
C CYS A 981 5.59 -16.18 37.87
N VAL A 982 5.62 -14.89 37.48
CA VAL A 982 4.96 -13.81 38.23
C VAL A 982 3.44 -13.92 38.16
N VAL A 983 2.86 -14.24 36.99
CA VAL A 983 1.42 -14.47 36.84
C VAL A 983 0.98 -15.71 37.63
N PHE A 984 1.75 -16.79 37.61
CA PHE A 984 1.46 -18.00 38.39
C PHE A 984 1.59 -17.75 39.90
N ALA A 985 2.61 -17.00 40.35
CA ALA A 985 2.77 -16.60 41.75
C ALA A 985 1.64 -15.67 42.23
N LEU A 986 1.16 -14.75 41.38
CA LEU A 986 -0.01 -13.91 41.67
C LEU A 986 -1.30 -14.74 41.74
N PHE A 987 -1.47 -15.73 40.86
CA PHE A 987 -2.62 -16.63 40.86
C PHE A 987 -2.66 -17.52 42.11
N VAL A 988 -1.51 -18.10 42.50
CA VAL A 988 -1.36 -18.86 43.75
C VAL A 988 -1.52 -17.95 44.99
N GLY A 989 -0.99 -16.73 44.95
CA GLY A 989 -1.16 -15.72 46.01
C GLY A 989 -2.62 -15.31 46.21
N LEU A 990 -3.36 -15.08 45.12
CA LEU A 990 -4.81 -14.81 45.16
C LEU A 990 -5.58 -16.02 45.70
N MET A 991 -5.28 -17.24 45.26
CA MET A 991 -5.88 -18.47 45.81
C MET A 991 -5.63 -18.62 47.31
N LEU A 992 -4.41 -18.35 47.79
CA LEU A 992 -4.07 -18.43 49.22
C LEU A 992 -4.72 -17.33 50.06
N MET A 993 -4.88 -16.11 49.52
CA MET A 993 -5.67 -15.04 50.14
C MET A 993 -7.16 -15.42 50.22
N PHE A 994 -7.74 -15.96 49.15
CA PHE A 994 -9.14 -16.42 49.13
C PHE A 994 -9.38 -17.57 50.13
N CYS A 995 -8.40 -18.45 50.33
CA CYS A 995 -8.46 -19.53 51.32
C CYS A 995 -8.39 -19.05 52.77
N ARG A 996 -7.83 -17.87 53.06
CA ARG A 996 -7.70 -17.35 54.43
C ARG A 996 -8.88 -16.50 54.92
N CYS A 997 -9.67 -15.92 54.02
CA CYS A 997 -10.83 -15.09 54.41
C CYS A 997 -12.18 -15.83 54.50
N LYS A 998 -12.29 -17.10 54.07
CA LYS A 998 -13.54 -17.90 54.17
C LYS A 998 -13.47 -19.07 55.18
N ARG A 999 -12.49 -19.07 56.09
CA ARG A 999 -12.34 -20.08 57.16
C ARG A 999 -12.94 -19.62 58.49
N ASN A 1000 -14.17 -19.09 58.49
CA ASN A 1000 -14.93 -18.87 59.75
C ASN A 1000 -16.47 -18.87 59.63
N GLN A 1001 -17.04 -19.41 58.53
CA GLN A 1001 -18.44 -19.85 58.53
C GLN A 1001 -18.53 -21.28 58.00
N THR A 1002 -18.61 -22.22 58.94
CA THR A 1002 -18.58 -23.66 58.71
C THR A 1002 -19.97 -24.29 58.82
N LYS A 1003 -20.53 -24.72 57.67
CA LYS A 1003 -20.99 -26.10 57.38
C LYS A 1003 -22.11 -26.16 56.33
N LYS A 1004 -21.94 -27.10 55.40
CA LYS A 1004 -22.93 -27.73 54.51
C LYS A 1004 -23.74 -26.81 53.58
N SER A 1005 -23.29 -26.78 52.32
CA SER A 1005 -24.12 -26.55 51.13
C SER A 1005 -24.35 -27.89 50.42
N THR A 1006 -25.55 -28.14 49.89
CA THR A 1006 -25.84 -29.14 48.83
C THR A 1006 -27.28 -29.01 48.34
N GLN A 1007 -27.57 -28.10 47.40
CA GLN A 1007 -28.56 -28.27 46.32
C GLN A 1007 -28.65 -27.05 45.38
N SER A 1008 -29.43 -27.21 44.29
CA SER A 1008 -29.88 -26.21 43.28
C SER A 1008 -28.76 -25.53 42.48
N LYS A 1009 -28.62 -25.68 41.15
CA LYS A 1009 -29.59 -25.53 40.04
C LYS A 1009 -30.31 -24.17 40.04
N ASP A 1010 -30.23 -23.42 38.95
CA ASP A 1010 -31.37 -23.05 38.08
C ASP A 1010 -31.02 -21.86 37.17
N TYR A 1011 -31.65 -21.87 35.98
CA TYR A 1011 -31.95 -20.79 35.04
C TYR A 1011 -30.92 -19.72 34.62
N GLU A 1012 -31.02 -19.38 33.33
CA GLU A 1012 -30.41 -18.23 32.68
C GLU A 1012 -30.77 -16.89 33.36
N MET A 1013 -29.84 -15.93 33.37
CA MET A 1013 -30.10 -14.60 32.80
C MET A 1013 -28.80 -13.80 32.56
N ASP A 1014 -28.66 -13.23 31.36
CA ASP A 1014 -27.54 -12.38 30.94
C ASP A 1014 -27.58 -10.95 31.49
N SER A 1015 -26.40 -10.31 31.63
CA SER A 1015 -26.24 -8.84 31.44
C SER A 1015 -24.78 -8.36 31.31
N VAL A 1016 -24.39 -7.93 30.09
CA VAL A 1016 -23.93 -6.57 29.72
C VAL A 1016 -22.89 -5.89 30.66
N ARG A 1017 -21.71 -5.38 30.26
CA ARG A 1017 -20.92 -5.16 29.00
C ARG A 1017 -19.49 -4.68 29.44
N PRO A 1018 -18.60 -4.00 28.66
CA PRO A 1018 -18.28 -3.93 27.21
C PRO A 1018 -16.77 -4.29 26.95
N SER A 1019 -16.05 -4.06 25.83
CA SER A 1019 -16.27 -4.08 24.36
C SER A 1019 -14.92 -3.93 23.62
N ILE A 1020 -14.70 -4.60 22.47
CA ILE A 1020 -14.09 -4.09 21.20
C ILE A 1020 -14.20 -5.21 20.13
N VAL A 1021 -14.92 -4.89 19.02
CA VAL A 1021 -14.84 -5.38 17.61
C VAL A 1021 -14.25 -6.79 17.33
N ALA A 1022 -14.88 -7.75 16.61
CA ALA A 1022 -16.02 -7.77 15.66
C ALA A 1022 -16.93 -9.02 15.82
N GLN A 1023 -18.08 -9.07 15.13
CA GLN A 1023 -19.24 -9.96 15.46
C GLN A 1023 -19.42 -11.28 14.66
N GLN A 1024 -20.28 -12.15 15.22
CA GLN A 1024 -20.67 -13.51 14.78
C GLN A 1024 -21.96 -13.55 13.90
N SER A 1025 -22.64 -14.72 13.87
CA SER A 1025 -23.42 -15.35 12.79
C SER A 1025 -24.95 -15.53 12.98
N GLN A 1026 -25.70 -15.67 11.86
CA GLN A 1026 -27.03 -16.37 11.68
C GLN A 1026 -28.33 -15.72 12.25
N ALA A 1027 -29.58 -15.96 11.74
CA ALA A 1027 -30.05 -16.44 10.41
C ALA A 1027 -31.50 -15.95 9.97
N PRO A 1028 -32.64 -16.70 9.88
CA PRO A 1028 -33.80 -16.35 9.01
C PRO A 1028 -35.18 -16.21 9.77
N PRO A 1029 -36.42 -16.16 9.17
CA PRO A 1029 -36.85 -16.15 7.75
C PRO A 1029 -37.69 -14.91 7.23
N PRO A 1030 -39.05 -14.85 7.07
CA PRO A 1030 -39.60 -14.21 5.84
C PRO A 1030 -40.61 -13.02 5.97
N TYR A 1031 -40.84 -12.37 4.81
CA TYR A 1031 -41.86 -11.37 4.38
C TYR A 1031 -41.43 -9.90 4.10
N TYR A 1032 -41.45 -9.57 2.79
CA TYR A 1032 -41.61 -8.32 2.00
C TYR A 1032 -41.82 -6.91 2.65
N PRO A 1033 -41.64 -5.78 1.90
CA PRO A 1033 -41.22 -5.61 0.48
C PRO A 1033 -40.13 -4.51 0.20
N THR A 1034 -39.80 -4.34 -1.09
CA THR A 1034 -39.29 -3.15 -1.82
C THR A 1034 -37.88 -3.19 -2.44
N THR A 1035 -37.90 -3.04 -3.77
CA THR A 1035 -36.88 -2.76 -4.80
C THR A 1035 -36.27 -1.34 -4.75
N PRO A 1036 -35.30 -0.93 -5.61
CA PRO A 1036 -34.50 -1.69 -6.60
C PRO A 1036 -32.97 -1.39 -6.62
N GLY A 1037 -32.20 -2.19 -7.38
CA GLY A 1037 -31.28 -1.62 -8.38
C GLY A 1037 -29.77 -1.92 -8.30
N LEU A 1038 -29.27 -2.62 -9.34
CA LEU A 1038 -27.90 -2.62 -9.88
C LEU A 1038 -26.77 -3.18 -8.97
N ASP A 1039 -25.70 -3.83 -9.45
CA ASP A 1039 -25.36 -4.22 -10.82
C ASP A 1039 -24.46 -5.48 -10.88
N ASN A 1040 -24.52 -6.11 -12.05
CA ASN A 1040 -23.80 -7.29 -12.55
C ASN A 1040 -22.34 -7.55 -12.13
N LYS A 1041 -22.01 -8.84 -11.90
CA LYS A 1041 -20.99 -9.58 -12.69
C LYS A 1041 -21.05 -11.11 -12.50
N ALA A 1042 -21.00 -11.79 -13.66
CA ALA A 1042 -20.32 -13.05 -14.03
C ALA A 1042 -19.70 -13.93 -12.91
N LEU A 1043 -19.70 -15.28 -13.02
CA LEU A 1043 -19.46 -16.10 -14.21
C LEU A 1043 -19.99 -17.55 -14.03
N GLU A 1044 -19.97 -18.33 -15.13
CA GLU A 1044 -19.98 -19.82 -15.23
C GLU A 1044 -21.31 -20.59 -15.39
N HIS A 1045 -21.21 -21.64 -16.22
CA HIS A 1045 -22.21 -22.64 -16.62
C HIS A 1045 -23.45 -22.11 -17.38
N SER A 1046 -23.97 -22.77 -18.41
CA SER A 1046 -23.56 -23.98 -19.16
C SER A 1046 -24.34 -24.00 -20.49
N MET A 1047 -23.83 -24.62 -21.56
CA MET A 1047 -24.57 -24.67 -22.83
C MET A 1047 -24.45 -26.03 -23.51
N ASP A 1048 -25.45 -26.89 -23.29
CA ASP A 1048 -25.68 -28.11 -24.06
C ASP A 1048 -26.74 -27.88 -25.15
N LEU A 1049 -26.25 -27.94 -26.39
CA LEU A 1049 -26.79 -28.63 -27.56
C LEU A 1049 -28.31 -28.65 -27.88
N ALA A 1050 -28.61 -28.00 -29.03
CA ALA A 1050 -29.59 -28.36 -30.07
C ALA A 1050 -31.11 -28.35 -29.79
N LEU A 1051 -31.85 -27.67 -30.69
CA LEU A 1051 -32.53 -28.34 -31.82
C LEU A 1051 -32.92 -27.32 -32.92
N ALA A 1052 -33.18 -27.82 -34.13
CA ALA A 1052 -33.46 -27.03 -35.33
C ALA A 1052 -34.96 -26.78 -35.54
N LEU A 1053 -35.30 -25.76 -36.35
CA LEU A 1053 -36.27 -25.85 -37.47
C LEU A 1053 -36.33 -24.55 -38.31
N GLU A 1054 -36.84 -24.69 -39.53
CA GLU A 1054 -36.92 -23.68 -40.59
C GLU A 1054 -38.20 -22.81 -40.48
N ASP A 1055 -38.26 -21.60 -41.05
CA ASP A 1055 -38.76 -21.36 -42.43
C ASP A 1055 -39.17 -19.88 -42.72
N GLN A 1056 -39.54 -19.61 -43.99
CA GLN A 1056 -39.61 -18.35 -44.77
C GLN A 1056 -40.75 -17.32 -44.52
N LYS A 1057 -40.62 -16.20 -45.27
CA LYS A 1057 -41.60 -15.20 -45.81
C LYS A 1057 -41.63 -13.84 -45.09
N THR A 1058 -41.19 -12.70 -45.66
CA THR A 1058 -41.42 -11.97 -46.94
C THR A 1058 -42.64 -11.02 -46.98
N SER A 1059 -42.35 -9.71 -47.10
CA SER A 1059 -43.08 -8.67 -47.89
C SER A 1059 -44.49 -8.21 -47.45
N VAL A 1060 -45.06 -7.03 -47.79
CA VAL A 1060 -44.67 -5.67 -48.30
C VAL A 1060 -45.92 -4.74 -48.15
N TYR A 1061 -45.78 -3.42 -48.36
CA TYR A 1061 -46.77 -2.31 -48.53
C TYR A 1061 -46.73 -1.26 -47.38
N ALA A 1062 -46.21 -0.03 -47.60
CA ALA A 1062 -46.80 1.15 -48.30
C ALA A 1062 -47.70 1.98 -47.35
N THR A 1063 -47.82 3.32 -47.37
CA THR A 1063 -47.40 4.47 -48.23
C THR A 1063 -47.45 5.75 -47.32
N HIS A 1064 -47.02 6.99 -47.64
CA HIS A 1064 -47.40 7.85 -48.77
C HIS A 1064 -46.64 9.22 -48.73
N ASN A 1065 -46.26 9.76 -49.91
CA ASN A 1065 -46.00 11.14 -50.44
C ASN A 1065 -45.83 12.39 -49.52
N GLY A 1066 -45.17 13.48 -49.96
CA GLY A 1066 -44.46 13.74 -51.23
C GLY A 1066 -44.13 15.22 -51.56
N TYR A 1067 -43.69 15.44 -52.83
CA TYR A 1067 -43.14 16.66 -53.51
C TYR A 1067 -41.65 17.00 -53.24
N GLY A 1068 -40.87 17.67 -54.11
CA GLY A 1068 -41.03 18.12 -55.53
C GLY A 1068 -40.16 19.38 -55.86
N TYR A 1069 -39.82 19.78 -57.11
CA TYR A 1069 -39.86 19.12 -58.44
C TYR A 1069 -39.12 19.96 -59.55
N HIS A 1070 -38.71 19.32 -60.68
CA HIS A 1070 -38.37 19.86 -62.04
C HIS A 1070 -37.02 20.62 -62.25
N THR A 1071 -36.25 20.59 -63.37
CA THR A 1071 -36.19 19.90 -64.72
C THR A 1071 -34.78 20.13 -65.35
N GLY A 1072 -34.29 19.55 -66.47
CA GLY A 1072 -34.77 18.52 -67.43
C GLY A 1072 -33.96 18.46 -68.77
N THR A 1073 -34.09 17.35 -69.54
CA THR A 1073 -33.85 17.17 -71.02
C THR A 1073 -32.47 17.34 -71.73
N SER A 1074 -31.83 16.20 -72.07
CA SER A 1074 -31.53 15.65 -73.44
C SER A 1074 -30.46 16.19 -74.45
N ILE A 1075 -29.86 15.23 -75.22
CA ILE A 1075 -29.22 15.29 -76.58
C ILE A 1075 -27.65 15.11 -76.69
N GLN A 1076 -27.19 14.67 -77.88
CA GLN A 1076 -26.04 13.83 -78.29
C GLN A 1076 -24.77 14.51 -78.92
N VAL A 1077 -23.66 13.74 -79.03
CA VAL A 1077 -22.57 13.73 -80.08
C VAL A 1077 -21.49 14.85 -80.02
N ALA A 1078 -20.18 14.67 -80.33
CA ALA A 1078 -19.38 13.62 -81.03
C ALA A 1078 -18.01 13.31 -80.32
N SER A 1079 -17.55 12.05 -80.15
CA SER A 1079 -16.61 11.24 -81.02
C SER A 1079 -15.13 11.68 -81.00
N HIS A 1080 -14.04 10.90 -81.11
CA HIS A 1080 -13.67 9.50 -81.53
C HIS A 1080 -12.28 9.15 -80.90
N SER A 1081 -11.68 7.93 -80.92
CA SER A 1081 -12.14 6.55 -80.59
C SER A 1081 -10.98 5.49 -80.64
N LEU A 1082 -10.83 4.64 -79.60
CA LEU A 1082 -10.19 3.29 -79.58
C LEU A 1082 -8.64 3.14 -79.78
N PRO A 1083 -7.99 1.99 -79.42
CA PRO A 1083 -8.52 0.74 -78.84
C PRO A 1083 -7.80 0.15 -77.58
N ALA A 1084 -8.56 -0.69 -76.86
CA ALA A 1084 -8.28 -2.02 -76.27
C ALA A 1084 -6.99 -2.42 -75.49
N ASN A 1085 -7.28 -3.21 -74.44
CA ASN A 1085 -6.64 -4.42 -73.90
C ASN A 1085 -5.76 -4.39 -72.62
N GLU A 1086 -6.11 -5.35 -71.75
CA GLU A 1086 -5.48 -5.91 -70.53
C GLU A 1086 -5.28 -4.99 -69.31
#